data_AF-A0A9P5VRJ3-F1
#
_entry.id   AF-A0A9P5VRJ3-F1
#
_cell.length_a   1.000
_cell.length_b   1.000
_cell.length_c   1.000
_cell.angle_alpha   90.00
_cell.angle_beta   90.00
_cell.angle_gamma   90.00
#
_symmetry.space_group_name_H-M   'P 1'
#
loop_
_entity.id
_entity.type
_entity.pdbx_description
1 polymer ?
#
loop_
_entity_poly.entity_id
_entity_poly.type
_entity_poly.pdbx_seq_one_letter_code
_entity_poly.pdbx_strand_id
1 'polypeptide(L)'
;MDSEIRQRKAAPFAADSTDASLTANKHHTPLSSSTPSTMLSSDSASNGPHSRDAPASSSNGHSRQKSADLQQKVKEIAFGKTPNGTIFKVPVTKDMVSEIFDMSKKKSVFDVLTLAVMAGQIFLFFSLPTKVKQLLFFFIFIFWRAGYNAGLGYLLKLQSERRGLVACARESGIFDKNKGNPWYDWLKVELSCKMEADYDFDTAPIEFNTWLLYRQLVDLILMNDFTSYILFALSWLHFPEGSGFFSHMLRWIGGFVLVLFNIWVKLDAHRVVKDFAWYWGDFFFLIEQSLTFDGVFEMAPHPMYSVGYAGYYGISLMTASYMVLFVSLGAHAAQFAFLTMVENPHIEKTYNPPLVHKKRTPVLSENALLSVSVNSAPVSGASTLQPLGDAQTAATLVPCGSKDMYSTYFRRDLIVFKNFDIFRSTDIFVALIIFYATLVPLLISNTGTAFITFMIVIQAFLWRVFHSYVLGAVLRQQSLNKFYTKHFIKHGGTVQDAFQSWKSIFNLSNSMTYATFFLAAFKMYSIPDDWTYGTVLLRHVLGMALIALHIWASVSVFEVLGDFGWFYGDFFIEESSSGLFYTGIYRFVNNPEKVMGHAAFWGMTLICNSWSIFILAMFSQISNFLFLHFVESPHMKKIYGDKVRKEAGVAKTVKSATTLPIKMKLEVDKIREKLEETPEIKDVLQRTQAVSAKAQTFVEGTTGLVQSVAPKLQEMVSNSRALLENSREKLFVARTWDDMGVFDISQYSLKVTPSSKASQKLNADAIPVYELGEPLTITWTAPLNHGSKDWIGIYKVGTNSSEKVTNIASKGRYLFTGPDERLGEAEEGVDDHAGRGDGEVFEEEVVWINEKELCQGRVVFLGDKLPWFEGVFEFRYHHHNRYNVMACSEPFEMTLQNYENVKIDTVSSIGVALLPFVQRCFNNDKEVMPCTIEETFIMINELIAKRIVKGVELMYGIDFAWEVIAVDMSCNNLAQRIFTARKALAPFSSTPSIPSEKPQFAADS
;
A
#
# COMPACT_ATOMS: atom_id res chain seq x y z
N MET A 1 25.24 -19.14 -10.61
CA MET A 1 25.28 -20.39 -11.39
C MET A 1 23.85 -20.69 -11.82
N ASP A 2 23.42 -20.06 -12.91
CA ASP A 2 22.05 -20.14 -13.44
C ASP A 2 22.09 -20.65 -14.90
N SER A 3 22.84 -21.73 -15.13
CA SER A 3 22.94 -22.34 -16.45
C SER A 3 23.36 -23.79 -16.36
N GLU A 4 22.47 -24.65 -15.86
CA GLU A 4 22.41 -26.08 -16.21
C GLU A 4 21.15 -26.66 -15.57
N ILE A 5 20.57 -27.70 -16.18
CA ILE A 5 19.29 -28.34 -15.81
C ILE A 5 18.03 -27.66 -16.39
N ARG A 6 18.02 -27.46 -17.72
CA ARG A 6 16.78 -27.57 -18.52
C ARG A 6 17.11 -28.24 -19.85
N GLN A 7 17.16 -29.57 -19.85
CA GLN A 7 16.83 -30.41 -21.01
C GLN A 7 16.90 -31.88 -20.60
N ARG A 8 15.73 -32.53 -20.47
CA ARG A 8 15.54 -33.93 -20.84
C ARG A 8 14.05 -34.23 -20.97
N LYS A 9 13.63 -34.34 -22.23
CA LYS A 9 12.34 -34.79 -22.71
C LYS A 9 12.38 -36.32 -22.75
N ALA A 10 11.48 -37.01 -22.04
CA ALA A 10 11.40 -38.47 -22.06
C ALA A 10 10.59 -38.94 -23.29
N ALA A 11 11.19 -39.84 -24.07
CA ALA A 11 10.55 -40.65 -25.11
C ALA A 11 10.27 -42.07 -24.55
N PRO A 12 9.38 -42.86 -25.18
CA PRO A 12 8.75 -44.02 -24.55
C PRO A 12 9.57 -45.30 -24.70
N PHE A 13 9.47 -46.19 -23.70
CA PHE A 13 9.95 -47.57 -23.76
C PHE A 13 8.84 -48.48 -24.31
N ALA A 14 9.17 -49.24 -25.36
CA ALA A 14 8.44 -50.42 -25.82
C ALA A 14 9.36 -51.64 -25.66
N ALA A 15 8.77 -52.77 -25.30
CA ALA A 15 9.44 -54.00 -24.91
C ALA A 15 9.90 -54.85 -26.10
N ASP A 16 11.05 -55.49 -25.85
CA ASP A 16 11.65 -56.72 -26.37
C ASP A 16 11.61 -57.13 -27.85
N SER A 17 12.83 -57.45 -28.27
CA SER A 17 13.30 -58.03 -29.51
C SER A 17 13.24 -59.56 -29.54
N THR A 18 12.99 -60.11 -30.73
CA THR A 18 13.68 -61.25 -31.38
C THR A 18 13.29 -61.15 -32.87
N ASP A 19 14.11 -61.32 -33.90
CA ASP A 19 15.48 -61.78 -34.06
C ASP A 19 15.90 -61.48 -35.53
N ALA A 20 17.22 -61.49 -35.81
CA ALA A 20 17.88 -61.67 -37.13
C ALA A 20 17.59 -60.64 -38.26
N SER A 21 18.51 -60.22 -39.13
CA SER A 21 19.94 -60.46 -39.36
C SER A 21 20.38 -59.57 -40.53
N LEU A 22 21.63 -59.08 -40.46
CA LEU A 22 22.59 -58.89 -41.56
C LEU A 22 22.39 -57.79 -42.63
N THR A 23 23.25 -56.77 -42.49
CA THR A 23 24.19 -56.20 -43.50
C THR A 23 23.65 -55.56 -44.79
N ALA A 24 23.93 -54.26 -44.99
CA ALA A 24 25.15 -53.77 -45.68
C ALA A 24 24.94 -52.35 -46.27
N ASN A 25 25.92 -51.47 -46.01
CA ASN A 25 26.58 -50.49 -46.93
C ASN A 25 25.72 -49.48 -47.71
N LYS A 26 26.16 -48.25 -48.03
CA LYS A 26 27.31 -47.38 -47.74
C LYS A 26 27.03 -46.09 -48.55
N HIS A 27 27.38 -44.91 -48.00
CA HIS A 27 27.89 -43.69 -48.69
C HIS A 27 27.06 -43.04 -49.84
N HIS A 28 27.06 -41.75 -50.17
CA HIS A 28 27.93 -40.58 -49.97
C HIS A 28 27.09 -39.28 -50.14
N THR A 29 27.43 -38.26 -49.35
CA THR A 29 27.47 -36.77 -49.52
C THR A 29 27.39 -36.12 -50.94
N PRO A 30 27.34 -34.76 -51.10
CA PRO A 30 26.51 -33.68 -50.48
C PRO A 30 26.17 -32.49 -51.47
N LEU A 31 25.81 -31.30 -50.95
CA LEU A 31 25.74 -29.93 -51.57
C LEU A 31 24.53 -29.63 -52.49
N SER A 32 23.93 -28.43 -52.62
CA SER A 32 24.12 -27.07 -52.08
C SER A 32 22.92 -26.16 -52.45
N SER A 33 22.75 -25.09 -51.67
CA SER A 33 22.39 -23.69 -52.06
C SER A 33 21.03 -23.27 -52.66
N SER A 34 20.60 -22.13 -52.10
CA SER A 34 19.90 -20.95 -52.69
C SER A 34 18.38 -20.94 -52.90
N THR A 35 17.74 -20.14 -52.02
CA THR A 35 16.57 -19.24 -52.24
C THR A 35 16.72 -18.37 -53.51
N PRO A 36 15.68 -17.71 -54.09
CA PRO A 36 14.73 -16.86 -53.34
C PRO A 36 13.29 -16.59 -53.93
N SER A 37 12.45 -16.02 -53.05
CA SER A 37 11.48 -14.93 -53.26
C SER A 37 10.14 -15.04 -54.04
N THR A 38 9.15 -14.37 -53.41
CA THR A 38 8.01 -13.56 -53.93
C THR A 38 6.74 -14.28 -54.41
N MET A 39 5.64 -14.17 -53.64
CA MET A 39 4.47 -13.27 -53.81
C MET A 39 3.68 -13.54 -55.12
N LEU A 40 2.38 -13.86 -55.12
CA LEU A 40 1.29 -12.91 -54.87
C LEU A 40 -0.09 -13.62 -54.86
N SER A 41 -1.00 -13.09 -54.03
CA SER A 41 -2.44 -12.83 -54.24
C SER A 41 -3.44 -13.88 -54.80
N SER A 42 -4.56 -14.08 -54.07
CA SER A 42 -5.96 -13.71 -54.43
C SER A 42 -6.64 -14.70 -55.39
N ASP A 43 -7.92 -15.07 -55.35
CA ASP A 43 -9.12 -14.57 -54.70
C ASP A 43 -10.25 -15.61 -54.90
N SER A 44 -11.33 -15.52 -54.09
CA SER A 44 -12.78 -15.73 -54.38
C SER A 44 -13.25 -16.76 -55.46
N ALA A 45 -14.39 -17.44 -55.43
CA ALA A 45 -15.58 -17.55 -54.58
C ALA A 45 -16.50 -18.66 -55.16
N SER A 46 -17.38 -19.19 -54.31
CA SER A 46 -18.75 -19.72 -54.54
C SER A 46 -19.14 -20.49 -55.82
N ASN A 47 -19.68 -21.70 -55.64
CA ASN A 47 -21.02 -22.09 -56.14
C ASN A 47 -21.42 -23.49 -55.59
N GLY A 48 -22.64 -23.62 -55.04
CA GLY A 48 -23.35 -24.91 -54.88
C GLY A 48 -24.37 -25.11 -56.01
N PRO A 49 -25.37 -26.02 -55.92
CA PRO A 49 -25.62 -27.12 -54.96
C PRO A 49 -26.12 -28.45 -55.63
N HIS A 50 -26.49 -29.43 -54.78
CA HIS A 50 -27.43 -30.57 -54.96
C HIS A 50 -26.93 -32.05 -54.99
N SER A 51 -27.24 -32.73 -53.86
CA SER A 51 -27.92 -34.03 -53.68
C SER A 51 -27.28 -35.36 -54.13
N ARG A 52 -27.01 -36.28 -53.18
CA ARG A 52 -27.83 -37.47 -52.80
C ARG A 52 -27.09 -38.38 -51.80
N ASP A 53 -27.89 -39.07 -50.98
CA ASP A 53 -27.63 -39.98 -49.85
C ASP A 53 -26.74 -41.21 -50.22
N ALA A 54 -26.08 -42.02 -49.38
CA ALA A 54 -26.30 -42.49 -47.99
C ALA A 54 -24.97 -43.16 -47.44
N PRO A 55 -24.96 -44.06 -46.41
CA PRO A 55 -24.43 -43.81 -45.06
C PRO A 55 -23.18 -44.65 -44.66
N ALA A 56 -22.36 -44.19 -43.70
CA ALA A 56 -21.38 -45.06 -43.01
C ALA A 56 -20.90 -44.58 -41.63
N SER A 57 -21.23 -45.38 -40.61
CA SER A 57 -20.47 -45.75 -39.40
C SER A 57 -19.76 -44.69 -38.54
N SER A 58 -20.33 -44.48 -37.35
CA SER A 58 -19.76 -43.82 -36.17
C SER A 58 -18.84 -44.74 -35.36
N SER A 59 -17.55 -44.41 -35.25
CA SER A 59 -16.67 -45.02 -34.22
C SER A 59 -15.43 -44.19 -33.81
N ASN A 60 -15.46 -42.84 -33.92
CA ASN A 60 -14.33 -41.99 -33.50
C ASN A 60 -14.64 -40.96 -32.40
N GLY A 61 -15.76 -41.10 -31.68
CA GLY A 61 -16.14 -40.18 -30.59
C GLY A 61 -15.50 -40.47 -29.23
N HIS A 62 -15.16 -41.73 -28.93
CA HIS A 62 -14.80 -42.13 -27.56
C HIS A 62 -13.34 -41.83 -27.15
N SER A 63 -12.41 -41.69 -28.09
CA SER A 63 -10.99 -41.44 -27.78
C SER A 63 -10.67 -39.96 -27.53
N ARG A 64 -11.35 -39.04 -28.24
CA ARG A 64 -11.23 -37.58 -28.01
C ARG A 64 -11.92 -37.12 -26.74
N GLN A 65 -13.04 -37.77 -26.37
CA GLN A 65 -13.75 -37.42 -25.15
C GLN A 65 -12.98 -37.85 -23.91
N LYS A 66 -12.37 -39.05 -23.89
CA LYS A 66 -11.50 -39.49 -22.77
C LYS A 66 -10.23 -38.66 -22.59
N SER A 67 -9.65 -38.13 -23.66
CA SER A 67 -8.44 -37.29 -23.58
C SER A 67 -8.75 -35.84 -23.18
N ALA A 68 -9.92 -35.29 -23.57
CA ALA A 68 -10.42 -34.03 -23.04
C ALA A 68 -10.86 -34.15 -21.56
N ASP A 69 -11.48 -35.26 -21.18
CA ASP A 69 -11.92 -35.53 -19.80
C ASP A 69 -10.71 -35.82 -18.87
N LEU A 70 -9.64 -36.43 -19.38
CA LEU A 70 -8.35 -36.54 -18.66
C LEU A 70 -7.66 -35.17 -18.53
N GLN A 71 -7.66 -34.33 -19.56
CA GLN A 71 -7.09 -32.98 -19.48
C GLN A 71 -7.90 -32.03 -18.59
N GLN A 72 -9.21 -32.27 -18.45
CA GLN A 72 -10.09 -31.55 -17.52
C GLN A 72 -9.91 -32.06 -16.08
N LYS A 73 -9.73 -33.37 -15.86
CA LYS A 73 -9.40 -33.96 -14.54
C LYS A 73 -8.00 -33.61 -14.03
N VAL A 74 -7.02 -33.42 -14.91
CA VAL A 74 -5.67 -32.98 -14.52
C VAL A 74 -5.65 -31.50 -14.09
N LYS A 75 -6.69 -30.73 -14.38
CA LYS A 75 -6.77 -29.29 -14.08
C LYS A 75 -7.35 -28.95 -12.69
N GLU A 76 -7.80 -29.95 -11.92
CA GLU A 76 -8.45 -29.76 -10.61
C GLU A 76 -7.61 -30.16 -9.39
N ILE A 77 -6.36 -30.60 -9.58
CA ILE A 77 -5.50 -30.95 -8.44
C ILE A 77 -4.73 -29.69 -7.98
N ALA A 78 -5.25 -29.02 -6.95
CA ALA A 78 -4.57 -27.90 -6.29
C ALA A 78 -3.49 -28.42 -5.33
N PHE A 79 -2.27 -27.91 -5.45
CA PHE A 79 -1.18 -28.19 -4.51
C PHE A 79 -1.03 -27.04 -3.53
N GLY A 80 -0.98 -27.39 -2.24
CA GLY A 80 -0.79 -26.47 -1.13
C GLY A 80 0.64 -26.57 -0.59
N LYS A 81 1.17 -25.47 -0.08
CA LYS A 81 2.49 -25.35 0.53
C LYS A 81 2.33 -24.80 1.95
N THR A 82 2.77 -25.58 2.93
CA THR A 82 2.84 -25.15 4.34
C THR A 82 3.97 -24.13 4.55
N PRO A 83 3.96 -23.35 5.65
CA PRO A 83 5.06 -22.44 5.99
C PRO A 83 6.43 -23.11 6.00
N ASN A 84 6.49 -24.37 6.48
CA ASN A 84 7.72 -25.19 6.54
C ASN A 84 8.14 -25.75 5.17
N GLY A 85 7.51 -25.31 4.08
CA GLY A 85 7.84 -25.73 2.72
C GLY A 85 7.29 -27.09 2.29
N THR A 86 6.56 -27.81 3.15
CA THR A 86 5.97 -29.11 2.80
C THR A 86 4.81 -28.91 1.83
N ILE A 87 4.88 -29.59 0.68
CA ILE A 87 3.85 -29.57 -0.37
C ILE A 87 2.89 -30.73 -0.15
N PHE A 88 1.59 -30.46 -0.21
CA PHE A 88 0.54 -31.47 -0.08
C PHE A 88 -0.56 -31.25 -1.12
N LYS A 89 -1.31 -32.32 -1.43
CA LYS A 89 -2.50 -32.20 -2.26
C LYS A 89 -3.63 -31.62 -1.41
N VAL A 90 -4.20 -30.49 -1.83
CA VAL A 90 -5.33 -29.87 -1.12
C VAL A 90 -6.60 -30.67 -1.41
N PRO A 91 -7.23 -31.27 -0.40
CA PRO A 91 -8.50 -31.97 -0.57
C PRO A 91 -9.62 -31.02 -1.03
N VAL A 92 -10.55 -31.53 -1.83
CA VAL A 92 -11.67 -30.73 -2.35
C VAL A 92 -12.65 -30.38 -1.23
N THR A 93 -13.01 -29.10 -1.14
CA THR A 93 -14.03 -28.60 -0.22
C THR A 93 -15.26 -28.10 -0.96
N LYS A 94 -16.40 -28.03 -0.27
CA LYS A 94 -17.68 -27.61 -0.85
C LYS A 94 -18.12 -26.26 -0.32
N ASP A 95 -18.92 -25.57 -1.13
CA ASP A 95 -19.55 -24.29 -0.80
C ASP A 95 -20.51 -24.45 0.39
N MET A 96 -20.35 -23.59 1.39
CA MET A 96 -21.12 -23.54 2.63
C MET A 96 -22.63 -23.47 2.39
N VAL A 97 -23.12 -22.67 1.43
CA VAL A 97 -24.58 -22.57 1.21
C VAL A 97 -25.15 -23.91 0.74
N SER A 98 -24.43 -24.58 -0.16
CA SER A 98 -24.81 -25.91 -0.65
C SER A 98 -24.65 -26.99 0.43
N GLU A 99 -23.72 -26.80 1.37
CA GLU A 99 -23.46 -27.77 2.43
C GLU A 99 -24.47 -27.64 3.57
N ILE A 100 -24.85 -26.43 3.98
CA ILE A 100 -25.76 -26.18 5.10
C ILE A 100 -27.23 -26.45 4.70
N PHE A 101 -27.66 -26.05 3.51
CA PHE A 101 -29.09 -26.13 3.13
C PHE A 101 -29.50 -27.40 2.36
N ASP A 102 -28.56 -28.18 1.84
CA ASP A 102 -28.90 -29.45 1.15
C ASP A 102 -29.24 -30.54 2.18
N MET A 103 -30.51 -30.91 2.30
CA MET A 103 -30.99 -31.92 3.25
C MET A 103 -30.55 -33.35 2.90
N SER A 104 -30.04 -33.58 1.68
CA SER A 104 -29.62 -34.92 1.21
C SER A 104 -28.30 -35.38 1.84
N LYS A 105 -27.50 -34.44 2.35
CA LYS A 105 -26.14 -34.71 2.88
C LYS A 105 -26.15 -34.84 4.41
N LYS A 106 -25.20 -35.62 4.93
CA LYS A 106 -24.95 -35.72 6.37
C LYS A 106 -24.47 -34.35 6.89
N LYS A 107 -24.98 -33.95 8.06
CA LYS A 107 -24.68 -32.67 8.71
C LYS A 107 -23.73 -32.91 9.88
N SER A 108 -22.72 -32.07 10.03
CA SER A 108 -21.90 -32.07 11.24
C SER A 108 -22.70 -31.49 12.42
N VAL A 109 -22.24 -31.72 13.64
CA VAL A 109 -22.82 -31.06 14.83
C VAL A 109 -22.71 -29.54 14.72
N PHE A 110 -21.67 -29.02 14.08
CA PHE A 110 -21.50 -27.59 13.81
C PHE A 110 -22.58 -27.03 12.86
N ASP A 111 -22.98 -27.79 11.83
CA ASP A 111 -24.07 -27.39 10.93
C ASP A 111 -25.40 -27.35 11.66
N VAL A 112 -25.68 -28.39 12.45
CA VAL A 112 -26.93 -28.50 13.23
C VAL A 112 -27.00 -27.36 14.24
N LEU A 113 -25.89 -27.04 14.92
CA LEU A 113 -25.80 -25.90 15.82
C LEU A 113 -26.09 -24.58 15.08
N THR A 114 -25.49 -24.37 13.92
CA THR A 114 -25.71 -23.16 13.11
C THR A 114 -27.18 -23.02 12.71
N LEU A 115 -27.79 -24.08 12.18
CA LEU A 115 -29.21 -24.11 11.83
C LEU A 115 -30.13 -23.91 13.04
N ALA A 116 -29.79 -24.50 14.19
CA ALA A 116 -30.57 -24.35 15.43
C ALA A 116 -30.55 -22.90 15.94
N VAL A 117 -29.39 -22.24 15.93
CA VAL A 117 -29.28 -20.83 16.32
C VAL A 117 -30.08 -19.95 15.35
N MET A 118 -29.98 -20.18 14.05
CA MET A 118 -30.75 -19.45 13.04
C MET A 118 -32.27 -19.65 13.21
N ALA A 119 -32.72 -20.89 13.40
CA ALA A 119 -34.12 -21.21 13.64
C ALA A 119 -34.63 -20.55 14.92
N GLY A 120 -33.83 -20.54 15.99
CA GLY A 120 -34.12 -19.84 17.23
C GLY A 120 -34.30 -18.34 17.02
N GLN A 121 -33.44 -17.69 16.23
CA GLN A 121 -33.60 -16.28 15.87
C GLN A 121 -34.90 -16.01 15.10
N ILE A 122 -35.23 -16.84 14.11
CA ILE A 122 -36.47 -16.70 13.34
C ILE A 122 -37.69 -16.89 14.25
N PHE A 123 -37.68 -17.89 15.13
CA PHE A 123 -38.75 -18.13 16.10
C PHE A 123 -38.95 -16.94 17.04
N LEU A 124 -37.87 -16.36 17.58
CA LEU A 124 -37.93 -15.17 18.42
C LEU A 124 -38.50 -13.96 17.67
N PHE A 125 -38.20 -13.82 16.37
CA PHE A 125 -38.73 -12.71 15.56
C PHE A 125 -40.26 -12.72 15.47
N PHE A 126 -40.86 -13.90 15.27
CA PHE A 126 -42.31 -14.04 15.18
C PHE A 126 -43.01 -14.06 16.54
N SER A 127 -42.30 -14.40 17.62
CA SER A 127 -42.88 -14.53 18.96
C SER A 127 -42.87 -13.23 19.77
N LEU A 128 -41.96 -12.28 19.48
CA LEU A 128 -41.73 -11.10 20.31
C LEU A 128 -42.50 -9.84 19.85
N PRO A 129 -42.92 -8.96 20.80
CA PRO A 129 -43.50 -7.66 20.48
C PRO A 129 -42.53 -6.73 19.71
N THR A 130 -43.09 -5.79 18.93
CA THR A 130 -42.31 -4.95 18.00
C THR A 130 -41.16 -4.16 18.64
N LYS A 131 -41.35 -3.58 19.82
CA LYS A 131 -40.28 -2.82 20.51
C LYS A 131 -39.15 -3.73 21.02
N VAL A 132 -39.51 -4.93 21.49
CA VAL A 132 -38.54 -5.91 21.98
C VAL A 132 -37.72 -6.48 20.84
N LYS A 133 -38.36 -6.87 19.71
CA LYS A 133 -37.62 -7.36 18.53
C LYS A 133 -36.66 -6.30 17.98
N GLN A 134 -37.08 -5.02 17.91
CA GLN A 134 -36.24 -3.93 17.39
C GLN A 134 -34.92 -3.79 18.19
N LEU A 135 -35.01 -3.82 19.52
CA LEU A 135 -33.85 -3.72 20.40
C LEU A 135 -33.02 -5.02 20.40
N LEU A 136 -33.70 -6.16 20.49
CA LEU A 136 -33.04 -7.47 20.56
C LEU A 136 -32.24 -7.76 19.28
N PHE A 137 -32.84 -7.62 18.10
CA PHE A 137 -32.15 -7.89 16.84
C PHE A 137 -31.06 -6.86 16.52
N PHE A 138 -31.18 -5.63 17.05
CA PHE A 138 -30.07 -4.67 17.00
C PHE A 138 -28.85 -5.22 17.74
N PHE A 139 -28.99 -5.64 18.99
CA PHE A 139 -27.87 -6.18 19.78
C PHE A 139 -27.37 -7.53 19.25
N ILE A 140 -28.25 -8.43 18.81
CA ILE A 140 -27.86 -9.70 18.19
C ILE A 140 -27.04 -9.44 16.93
N PHE A 141 -27.48 -8.51 16.07
CA PHE A 141 -26.72 -8.15 14.88
C PHE A 141 -25.36 -7.56 15.23
N ILE A 142 -25.29 -6.62 16.18
CA ILE A 142 -24.01 -6.05 16.62
C ILE A 142 -23.07 -7.13 17.20
N PHE A 143 -23.59 -8.10 17.94
CA PHE A 143 -22.81 -9.23 18.46
C PHE A 143 -22.20 -10.06 17.33
N TRP A 144 -23.01 -10.51 16.36
CA TRP A 144 -22.50 -11.31 15.23
C TRP A 144 -21.58 -10.50 14.32
N ARG A 145 -21.86 -9.22 14.12
CA ARG A 145 -21.02 -8.29 13.36
C ARG A 145 -19.66 -8.10 14.01
N ALA A 146 -19.63 -7.90 15.33
CA ALA A 146 -18.39 -7.82 16.09
C ALA A 146 -17.63 -9.16 16.06
N GLY A 147 -18.34 -10.29 16.17
CA GLY A 147 -17.75 -11.62 16.00
C GLY A 147 -17.09 -11.80 14.63
N TYR A 148 -17.75 -11.33 13.57
CA TYR A 148 -17.25 -11.42 12.20
C TYR A 148 -16.04 -10.50 11.96
N ASN A 149 -16.13 -9.21 12.28
CA ASN A 149 -15.05 -8.27 11.95
C ASN A 149 -13.95 -8.19 13.02
N ALA A 150 -14.28 -8.17 14.31
CA ALA A 150 -13.30 -8.07 15.38
C ALA A 150 -12.85 -9.45 15.90
N GLY A 151 -13.79 -10.39 16.07
CA GLY A 151 -13.51 -11.74 16.57
C GLY A 151 -12.63 -12.53 15.59
N LEU A 152 -13.12 -12.80 14.39
CA LEU A 152 -12.32 -13.47 13.35
C LEU A 152 -11.08 -12.67 12.99
N GLY A 153 -11.18 -11.33 12.93
CA GLY A 153 -10.03 -10.45 12.71
C GLY A 153 -8.90 -10.62 13.73
N TYR A 154 -9.23 -10.76 15.01
CA TYR A 154 -8.25 -11.04 16.05
C TYR A 154 -7.59 -12.42 15.88
N LEU A 155 -8.39 -13.46 15.60
CA LEU A 155 -7.88 -14.82 15.38
C LEU A 155 -6.95 -14.89 14.16
N LEU A 156 -7.35 -14.26 13.05
CA LEU A 156 -6.55 -14.17 11.83
C LEU A 156 -5.27 -13.36 12.04
N LYS A 157 -5.34 -12.24 12.77
CA LYS A 157 -4.14 -11.47 13.09
C LYS A 157 -3.15 -12.27 13.94
N LEU A 158 -3.65 -12.96 14.96
CA LEU A 158 -2.84 -13.87 15.79
C LEU A 158 -2.21 -15.00 14.96
N GLN A 159 -2.97 -15.55 13.99
CA GLN A 159 -2.47 -16.56 13.07
C GLN A 159 -1.42 -16.01 12.08
N SER A 160 -1.61 -14.80 11.54
CA SER A 160 -0.68 -14.16 10.60
C SER A 160 0.66 -13.75 11.23
N GLU A 161 0.62 -13.26 12.47
CA GLU A 161 1.80 -12.77 13.19
C GLU A 161 2.54 -13.89 13.91
N ARG A 162 1.82 -14.84 14.53
CA ARG A 162 2.41 -15.81 15.47
C ARG A 162 2.05 -17.27 15.19
N ARG A 163 1.32 -17.55 14.11
CA ARG A 163 0.75 -18.89 13.85
C ARG A 163 -0.06 -19.44 15.04
N GLY A 164 -0.70 -18.56 15.82
CA GLY A 164 -1.22 -18.91 17.14
C GLY A 164 -2.32 -19.98 17.16
N LEU A 165 -3.17 -20.06 16.12
CA LEU A 165 -4.19 -21.12 16.04
C LEU A 165 -3.55 -22.49 15.80
N VAL A 166 -2.57 -22.53 14.90
CA VAL A 166 -1.82 -23.77 14.58
C VAL A 166 -0.94 -24.18 15.78
N ALA A 167 -0.30 -23.22 16.44
CA ALA A 167 0.48 -23.46 17.66
C ALA A 167 -0.40 -24.03 18.78
N CYS A 168 -1.57 -23.42 19.03
CA CYS A 168 -2.53 -23.91 20.02
C CYS A 168 -3.01 -25.33 19.70
N ALA A 169 -3.30 -25.63 18.43
CA ALA A 169 -3.70 -26.97 18.00
C ALA A 169 -2.56 -28.00 18.20
N ARG A 170 -1.31 -27.60 17.94
CA ARG A 170 -0.10 -28.43 18.10
C ARG A 170 0.19 -28.72 19.57
N GLU A 171 0.13 -27.69 20.42
CA GLU A 171 0.31 -27.79 21.87
C GLU A 171 -0.76 -28.68 22.49
N SER A 172 -2.02 -28.41 22.16
CA SER A 172 -3.16 -29.17 22.68
C SER A 172 -3.20 -30.61 22.17
N GLY A 173 -2.53 -30.92 21.07
CA GLY A 173 -2.50 -32.26 20.48
C GLY A 173 -3.86 -32.75 19.95
N ILE A 174 -4.77 -31.83 19.61
CA ILE A 174 -6.14 -32.16 19.18
C ILE A 174 -6.21 -32.92 17.85
N PHE A 175 -5.14 -32.86 17.04
CA PHE A 175 -5.01 -33.55 15.76
C PHE A 175 -3.97 -34.70 15.80
N ASP A 176 -3.37 -34.98 16.95
CA ASP A 176 -2.34 -36.02 17.10
C ASP A 176 -2.85 -37.18 17.95
N LYS A 177 -2.98 -38.35 17.32
CA LYS A 177 -3.43 -39.58 17.98
C LYS A 177 -2.50 -40.00 19.12
N ASN A 178 -1.21 -39.71 19.00
CA ASN A 178 -0.20 -40.17 19.96
C ASN A 178 -0.26 -39.40 21.29
N LYS A 179 -0.85 -38.19 21.28
CA LYS A 179 -1.01 -37.37 22.49
C LYS A 179 -2.26 -37.70 23.31
N GLY A 180 -3.15 -38.55 22.80
CA GLY A 180 -4.29 -39.09 23.56
C GLY A 180 -5.35 -38.05 23.99
N ASN A 181 -5.54 -36.98 23.21
CA ASN A 181 -6.52 -35.94 23.54
C ASN A 181 -7.96 -36.47 23.37
N PRO A 182 -8.88 -36.27 24.35
CA PRO A 182 -10.26 -36.76 24.28
C PRO A 182 -11.08 -36.18 23.11
N TRP A 183 -10.68 -35.03 22.56
CA TRP A 183 -11.37 -34.39 21.44
C TRP A 183 -10.98 -34.95 20.07
N TYR A 184 -9.90 -35.74 19.98
CA TYR A 184 -9.37 -36.23 18.71
C TYR A 184 -10.38 -37.08 17.93
N ASP A 185 -10.95 -38.12 18.56
CA ASP A 185 -11.88 -39.03 17.88
C ASP A 185 -13.16 -38.31 17.46
N TRP A 186 -13.63 -37.36 18.27
CA TRP A 186 -14.80 -36.55 17.96
C TRP A 186 -14.53 -35.61 16.77
N LEU A 187 -13.43 -34.84 16.81
CA LEU A 187 -13.05 -33.93 15.72
C LEU A 187 -12.81 -34.67 14.40
N LYS A 188 -12.23 -35.88 14.46
CA LYS A 188 -12.05 -36.73 13.29
C LYS A 188 -13.37 -37.08 12.63
N VAL A 189 -14.38 -37.47 13.40
CA VAL A 189 -15.71 -37.76 12.86
C VAL A 189 -16.36 -36.50 12.28
N GLU A 190 -16.30 -35.38 13.01
CA GLU A 190 -16.97 -34.14 12.59
C GLU A 190 -16.35 -33.53 11.32
N LEU A 191 -15.03 -33.45 11.23
CA LEU A 191 -14.35 -32.85 10.07
C LEU A 191 -14.40 -33.80 8.85
N SER A 192 -14.23 -35.11 9.05
CA SER A 192 -14.29 -36.06 7.94
C SER A 192 -15.71 -36.26 7.38
N CYS A 193 -16.77 -36.00 8.16
CA CYS A 193 -18.15 -36.12 7.67
C CYS A 193 -18.48 -35.18 6.50
N LYS A 194 -17.77 -34.05 6.42
CA LYS A 194 -17.96 -33.00 5.40
C LYS A 194 -17.09 -33.16 4.15
N MET A 195 -16.08 -34.03 4.22
CA MET A 195 -15.06 -34.17 3.19
C MET A 195 -15.32 -35.34 2.25
N GLU A 196 -14.69 -35.34 1.07
CA GLU A 196 -14.76 -36.46 0.13
C GLU A 196 -13.68 -37.52 0.40
N ALA A 197 -13.65 -38.56 -0.43
CA ALA A 197 -12.74 -39.70 -0.27
C ALA A 197 -11.24 -39.35 -0.46
N ASP A 198 -10.93 -38.12 -0.87
CA ASP A 198 -9.57 -37.61 -1.06
C ASP A 198 -8.97 -36.96 0.20
N TYR A 199 -9.74 -36.83 1.28
CA TYR A 199 -9.28 -36.33 2.57
C TYR A 199 -9.01 -37.46 3.56
N ASP A 200 -7.85 -37.41 4.20
CA ASP A 200 -7.51 -38.24 5.34
C ASP A 200 -7.02 -37.36 6.50
N PHE A 201 -7.67 -37.50 7.65
CA PHE A 201 -7.47 -36.66 8.82
C PHE A 201 -6.06 -36.82 9.42
N ASP A 202 -5.49 -38.03 9.34
CA ASP A 202 -4.21 -38.34 10.01
C ASP A 202 -3.00 -37.92 9.17
N THR A 203 -3.16 -37.87 7.85
CA THR A 203 -2.08 -37.53 6.91
C THR A 203 -2.11 -36.07 6.46
N ALA A 204 -3.24 -35.38 6.63
CA ALA A 204 -3.35 -33.96 6.31
C ALA A 204 -2.46 -33.10 7.23
N PRO A 205 -1.80 -32.05 6.70
CA PRO A 205 -1.02 -31.13 7.53
C PRO A 205 -1.87 -30.48 8.62
N ILE A 206 -1.25 -30.20 9.76
CA ILE A 206 -1.91 -29.57 10.90
C ILE A 206 -2.51 -28.20 10.52
N GLU A 207 -1.87 -27.46 9.62
CA GLU A 207 -2.37 -26.20 9.09
C GLU A 207 -3.71 -26.36 8.37
N PHE A 208 -3.88 -27.44 7.59
CA PHE A 208 -5.11 -27.73 6.86
C PHE A 208 -6.25 -28.14 7.80
N ASN A 209 -5.98 -29.05 8.75
CA ASN A 209 -6.99 -29.48 9.73
C ASN A 209 -7.42 -28.31 10.65
N THR A 210 -6.47 -27.46 11.04
CA THR A 210 -6.77 -26.24 11.81
C THR A 210 -7.64 -25.27 10.99
N TRP A 211 -7.34 -25.11 9.70
CA TRP A 211 -8.16 -24.29 8.79
C TRP A 211 -9.58 -24.86 8.62
N LEU A 212 -9.75 -26.18 8.47
CA LEU A 212 -11.09 -26.81 8.41
C LEU A 212 -11.91 -26.57 9.68
N LEU A 213 -11.28 -26.62 10.85
CA LEU A 213 -11.94 -26.30 12.11
C LEU A 213 -12.31 -24.79 12.19
N TYR A 214 -11.40 -23.92 11.76
CA TYR A 214 -11.65 -22.48 11.64
C TYR A 214 -12.85 -22.18 10.72
N ARG A 215 -12.99 -22.89 9.60
CA ARG A 215 -14.15 -22.75 8.70
C ARG A 215 -15.48 -22.98 9.40
N GLN A 216 -15.59 -23.98 10.28
CA GLN A 216 -16.84 -24.24 11.00
C GLN A 216 -17.24 -23.05 11.89
N LEU A 217 -16.26 -22.35 12.47
CA LEU A 217 -16.50 -21.13 13.23
C LEU A 217 -16.95 -19.97 12.32
N VAL A 218 -16.33 -19.83 11.14
CA VAL A 218 -16.72 -18.82 10.15
C VAL A 218 -18.16 -19.04 9.68
N ASP A 219 -18.55 -20.27 9.35
CA ASP A 219 -19.89 -20.62 8.90
C ASP A 219 -20.96 -20.21 9.93
N LEU A 220 -20.72 -20.55 11.21
CA LEU A 220 -21.58 -20.17 12.33
C LEU A 220 -21.75 -18.65 12.41
N ILE A 221 -20.64 -17.90 12.36
CA ILE A 221 -20.69 -16.44 12.51
C ILE A 221 -21.34 -15.77 11.30
N LEU A 222 -20.93 -16.15 10.09
CA LEU A 222 -21.37 -15.50 8.84
C LEU A 222 -22.87 -15.70 8.59
N MET A 223 -23.39 -16.91 8.82
CA MET A 223 -24.82 -17.20 8.63
C MET A 223 -25.70 -16.49 9.65
N ASN A 224 -25.24 -16.40 10.90
CA ASN A 224 -25.98 -15.69 11.92
C ASN A 224 -25.87 -14.16 11.80
N ASP A 225 -24.74 -13.62 11.33
CA ASP A 225 -24.61 -12.20 10.99
C ASP A 225 -25.60 -11.78 9.88
N PHE A 226 -25.65 -12.54 8.78
CA PHE A 226 -26.60 -12.26 7.70
C PHE A 226 -28.06 -12.37 8.17
N THR A 227 -28.40 -13.47 8.86
CA THR A 227 -29.78 -13.71 9.33
C THR A 227 -30.24 -12.63 10.31
N SER A 228 -29.40 -12.30 11.29
CA SER A 228 -29.71 -11.28 12.29
C SER A 228 -29.88 -9.89 11.66
N TYR A 229 -29.10 -9.55 10.62
CA TYR A 229 -29.26 -8.30 9.88
C TYR A 229 -30.61 -8.22 9.17
N ILE A 230 -31.02 -9.28 8.47
CA ILE A 230 -32.31 -9.31 7.76
C ILE A 230 -33.47 -9.19 8.76
N LEU A 231 -33.43 -9.93 9.86
CA LEU A 231 -34.45 -9.85 10.91
C LEU A 231 -34.47 -8.47 11.58
N PHE A 232 -33.31 -7.87 11.86
CA PHE A 232 -33.20 -6.50 12.32
C PHE A 232 -33.86 -5.52 11.33
N ALA A 233 -33.51 -5.58 10.05
CA ALA A 233 -34.05 -4.68 9.04
C ALA A 233 -35.58 -4.82 8.90
N LEU A 234 -36.10 -6.05 8.87
CA LEU A 234 -37.55 -6.30 8.82
C LEU A 234 -38.27 -5.80 10.08
N SER A 235 -37.63 -5.80 11.24
CA SER A 235 -38.21 -5.27 12.48
C SER A 235 -38.44 -3.75 12.45
N TRP A 236 -37.73 -3.04 11.56
CA TRP A 236 -37.76 -1.59 11.35
C TRP A 236 -38.42 -1.20 10.03
N LEU A 237 -39.10 -2.13 9.35
CA LEU A 237 -39.84 -1.85 8.12
C LEU A 237 -40.93 -0.81 8.40
N HIS A 238 -40.83 0.34 7.73
CA HIS A 238 -41.76 1.45 7.85
C HIS A 238 -42.27 1.91 6.47
N PHE A 239 -43.54 2.32 6.44
CA PHE A 239 -44.18 2.93 5.28
C PHE A 239 -44.40 4.42 5.59
N PRO A 240 -43.56 5.33 5.06
CA PRO A 240 -43.70 6.77 5.28
C PRO A 240 -45.06 7.27 4.80
N GLU A 241 -45.75 7.98 5.68
CA GLU A 241 -47.02 8.64 5.36
C GLU A 241 -46.76 9.90 4.52
N GLY A 242 -47.57 10.15 3.50
CA GLY A 242 -47.46 11.34 2.65
C GLY A 242 -46.48 11.25 1.47
N SER A 243 -45.71 10.17 1.32
CA SER A 243 -45.01 9.90 0.06
C SER A 243 -45.96 9.35 -1.00
N GLY A 244 -46.06 10.01 -2.15
CA GLY A 244 -46.92 9.54 -3.25
C GLY A 244 -46.54 8.12 -3.71
N PHE A 245 -47.50 7.39 -4.28
CA PHE A 245 -47.34 6.02 -4.77
C PHE A 245 -46.04 5.81 -5.58
N PHE A 246 -45.72 6.73 -6.48
CA PHE A 246 -44.51 6.69 -7.30
C PHE A 246 -43.20 6.69 -6.50
N SER A 247 -43.15 7.40 -5.37
CA SER A 247 -41.97 7.43 -4.51
C SER A 247 -41.75 6.08 -3.83
N HIS A 248 -42.81 5.45 -3.33
CA HIS A 248 -42.74 4.09 -2.79
C HIS A 248 -42.33 3.07 -3.86
N MET A 249 -42.94 3.13 -5.05
CA MET A 249 -42.60 2.24 -6.16
C MET A 249 -41.12 2.36 -6.55
N LEU A 250 -40.62 3.59 -6.74
CA LEU A 250 -39.22 3.83 -7.10
C LEU A 250 -38.25 3.35 -6.02
N ARG A 251 -38.61 3.54 -4.74
CA ARG A 251 -37.84 3.10 -3.59
C ARG A 251 -37.70 1.58 -3.53
N TRP A 252 -38.80 0.85 -3.70
CA TRP A 252 -38.80 -0.61 -3.72
C TRP A 252 -38.07 -1.17 -4.94
N ILE A 253 -38.30 -0.62 -6.14
CA ILE A 253 -37.57 -1.01 -7.36
C ILE A 253 -36.06 -0.77 -7.16
N GLY A 254 -35.65 0.41 -6.70
CA GLY A 254 -34.26 0.72 -6.42
C GLY A 254 -33.65 -0.23 -5.38
N GLY A 255 -34.40 -0.54 -4.33
CA GLY A 255 -33.99 -1.48 -3.30
C GLY A 255 -33.76 -2.90 -3.84
N PHE A 256 -34.71 -3.44 -4.61
CA PHE A 256 -34.57 -4.75 -5.23
C PHE A 256 -33.40 -4.81 -6.21
N VAL A 257 -33.21 -3.77 -7.04
CA VAL A 257 -32.07 -3.70 -7.96
C VAL A 257 -30.75 -3.77 -7.20
N LEU A 258 -30.60 -3.03 -6.10
CA LEU A 258 -29.40 -3.05 -5.28
C LEU A 258 -29.16 -4.40 -4.60
N VAL A 259 -30.21 -5.08 -4.14
CA VAL A 259 -30.11 -6.43 -3.55
C VAL A 259 -29.75 -7.47 -4.60
N LEU A 260 -30.36 -7.45 -5.79
CA LEU A 260 -30.03 -8.38 -6.88
C LEU A 260 -28.60 -8.16 -7.37
N PHE A 261 -28.18 -6.90 -7.52
CA PHE A 261 -26.81 -6.56 -7.84
C PHE A 261 -25.83 -7.09 -6.78
N ASN A 262 -26.19 -6.97 -5.49
CA ASN A 262 -25.40 -7.52 -4.39
C ASN A 262 -25.19 -9.03 -4.49
N ILE A 263 -26.28 -9.77 -4.71
CA ILE A 263 -26.25 -11.23 -4.86
C ILE A 263 -25.37 -11.61 -6.04
N TRP A 264 -25.53 -10.94 -7.19
CA TRP A 264 -24.69 -11.17 -8.36
C TRP A 264 -23.20 -10.93 -8.05
N VAL A 265 -22.86 -9.81 -7.37
CA VAL A 265 -21.49 -9.51 -6.99
C VAL A 265 -20.90 -10.61 -6.09
N LYS A 266 -21.66 -11.11 -5.11
CA LYS A 266 -21.20 -12.17 -4.19
C LYS A 266 -21.01 -13.50 -4.90
N LEU A 267 -21.95 -13.90 -5.77
CA LEU A 267 -21.85 -15.15 -6.53
C LEU A 267 -20.69 -15.12 -7.53
N ASP A 268 -20.50 -14.01 -8.25
CA ASP A 268 -19.38 -13.89 -9.20
C ASP A 268 -18.04 -13.79 -8.45
N ALA A 269 -17.97 -13.11 -7.32
CA ALA A 269 -16.75 -13.07 -6.52
C ALA A 269 -16.36 -14.47 -5.99
N HIS A 270 -17.34 -15.23 -5.48
CA HIS A 270 -17.13 -16.60 -5.00
C HIS A 270 -16.64 -17.53 -6.12
N ARG A 271 -17.18 -17.38 -7.35
CA ARG A 271 -16.73 -18.12 -8.54
C ARG A 271 -15.23 -17.97 -8.82
N VAL A 272 -14.68 -16.77 -8.62
CA VAL A 272 -13.29 -16.40 -8.92
C VAL A 272 -12.34 -16.80 -7.80
N VAL A 273 -12.68 -16.49 -6.55
CA VAL A 273 -11.81 -16.66 -5.36
C VAL A 273 -11.80 -18.11 -4.85
N LYS A 274 -12.89 -18.86 -5.08
CA LYS A 274 -13.11 -20.21 -4.54
C LYS A 274 -13.11 -20.25 -3.00
N ASP A 275 -13.46 -21.41 -2.44
CA ASP A 275 -13.56 -21.63 -1.00
C ASP A 275 -12.28 -21.24 -0.25
N PHE A 276 -11.11 -21.60 -0.80
CA PHE A 276 -9.82 -21.39 -0.13
C PHE A 276 -9.65 -19.93 0.33
N ALA A 277 -9.78 -18.98 -0.60
CA ALA A 277 -9.60 -17.58 -0.27
C ALA A 277 -10.88 -16.92 0.28
N TRP A 278 -12.08 -17.52 0.10
CA TRP A 278 -13.30 -17.09 0.80
C TRP A 278 -13.20 -17.27 2.33
N TYR A 279 -12.47 -18.31 2.77
CA TYR A 279 -12.23 -18.61 4.19
C TYR A 279 -10.82 -18.22 4.67
N TRP A 280 -10.16 -17.25 4.02
CA TRP A 280 -8.82 -16.76 4.42
C TRP A 280 -7.78 -17.88 4.60
N GLY A 281 -7.79 -18.89 3.72
CA GLY A 281 -6.90 -20.04 3.83
C GLY A 281 -5.41 -19.71 3.72
N ASP A 282 -5.07 -18.59 3.07
CA ASP A 282 -3.72 -18.03 2.95
C ASP A 282 -3.06 -17.67 4.29
N PHE A 283 -3.85 -17.47 5.34
CA PHE A 283 -3.36 -17.32 6.72
C PHE A 283 -2.77 -18.62 7.30
N PHE A 284 -3.14 -19.78 6.74
CA PHE A 284 -2.73 -21.10 7.23
C PHE A 284 -1.69 -21.75 6.31
N PHE A 285 -1.94 -21.79 5.00
CA PHE A 285 -1.06 -22.38 4.00
C PHE A 285 -1.26 -21.69 2.65
N LEU A 286 -0.28 -21.76 1.75
CA LEU A 286 -0.38 -21.14 0.42
C LEU A 286 -0.80 -22.17 -0.62
N ILE A 287 -1.49 -21.76 -1.68
CA ILE A 287 -1.80 -22.62 -2.83
C ILE A 287 -1.09 -22.07 -4.08
N GLU A 288 -0.49 -22.96 -4.87
CA GLU A 288 0.08 -22.63 -6.18
C GLU A 288 -1.03 -22.45 -7.23
N GLN A 289 -1.87 -21.43 -7.06
CA GLN A 289 -2.91 -21.08 -8.02
C GLN A 289 -2.71 -19.63 -8.48
N SER A 290 -2.56 -19.44 -9.79
CA SER A 290 -2.59 -18.10 -10.38
C SER A 290 -4.03 -17.59 -10.37
N LEU A 291 -4.36 -16.71 -9.42
CA LEU A 291 -5.64 -16.01 -9.39
C LEU A 291 -5.78 -15.16 -10.67
N THR A 292 -6.63 -15.59 -11.60
CA THR A 292 -7.04 -14.74 -12.72
C THR A 292 -8.14 -13.82 -12.23
N PHE A 293 -7.84 -12.54 -12.03
CA PHE A 293 -8.82 -11.55 -11.62
C PHE A 293 -9.73 -11.18 -12.81
N ASP A 294 -10.80 -11.95 -13.02
CA ASP A 294 -11.87 -11.70 -14.00
C ASP A 294 -13.20 -11.30 -13.31
N GLY A 295 -14.20 -10.89 -14.10
CA GLY A 295 -15.54 -10.58 -13.59
C GLY A 295 -15.57 -9.34 -12.67
N VAL A 296 -16.18 -9.46 -11.49
CA VAL A 296 -16.32 -8.38 -10.51
C VAL A 296 -14.99 -7.85 -9.95
N PHE A 297 -13.90 -8.61 -10.06
CA PHE A 297 -12.55 -8.16 -9.70
C PHE A 297 -11.91 -7.25 -10.77
N GLU A 298 -12.49 -7.16 -11.97
CA GLU A 298 -12.16 -6.09 -12.94
C GLU A 298 -12.88 -4.78 -12.60
N MET A 299 -13.99 -4.85 -11.86
CA MET A 299 -14.70 -3.69 -11.37
C MET A 299 -14.03 -3.14 -10.10
N ALA A 300 -13.68 -4.00 -9.14
CA ALA A 300 -13.19 -3.64 -7.80
C ALA A 300 -11.94 -4.39 -7.34
N PRO A 301 -11.10 -3.79 -6.47
CA PRO A 301 -10.05 -4.55 -5.79
C PRO A 301 -10.66 -5.56 -4.81
N HIS A 302 -11.59 -5.11 -3.97
CA HIS A 302 -12.32 -5.96 -3.01
C HIS A 302 -13.82 -5.88 -3.26
N PRO A 303 -14.35 -6.52 -4.32
CA PRO A 303 -15.77 -6.40 -4.70
C PRO A 303 -16.69 -6.87 -3.59
N MET A 304 -16.31 -7.90 -2.84
CA MET A 304 -17.13 -8.42 -1.74
C MET A 304 -17.34 -7.41 -0.61
N TYR A 305 -16.38 -6.53 -0.38
CA TYR A 305 -16.37 -5.58 0.72
C TYR A 305 -16.74 -4.15 0.31
N SER A 306 -16.77 -3.86 -0.99
CA SER A 306 -17.09 -2.53 -1.52
C SER A 306 -18.48 -2.53 -2.17
N VAL A 307 -18.56 -2.77 -3.47
CA VAL A 307 -19.83 -2.86 -4.23
C VAL A 307 -20.76 -3.96 -3.70
N GLY A 308 -20.18 -5.00 -3.09
CA GLY A 308 -20.85 -6.10 -2.40
C GLY A 308 -21.51 -5.72 -1.08
N TYR A 309 -21.59 -4.43 -0.72
CA TYR A 309 -22.47 -3.90 0.34
C TYR A 309 -23.69 -3.13 -0.20
N ALA A 310 -23.84 -2.99 -1.52
CA ALA A 310 -24.99 -2.34 -2.14
C ALA A 310 -26.34 -2.87 -1.62
N GLY A 311 -26.44 -4.17 -1.31
CA GLY A 311 -27.65 -4.80 -0.79
C GLY A 311 -28.06 -4.28 0.59
N TYR A 312 -27.11 -3.90 1.45
CA TYR A 312 -27.42 -3.30 2.75
C TYR A 312 -28.14 -1.97 2.57
N TYR A 313 -27.65 -1.15 1.64
CA TYR A 313 -28.29 0.11 1.28
C TYR A 313 -29.63 -0.10 0.57
N GLY A 314 -29.75 -1.13 -0.29
CA GLY A 314 -31.02 -1.53 -0.89
C GLY A 314 -32.08 -1.88 0.15
N ILE A 315 -31.70 -2.65 1.18
CA ILE A 315 -32.57 -3.00 2.30
C ILE A 315 -32.93 -1.77 3.14
N SER A 316 -31.98 -0.87 3.40
CA SER A 316 -32.26 0.40 4.10
C SER A 316 -33.25 1.28 3.32
N LEU A 317 -33.16 1.27 1.99
CA LEU A 317 -34.06 1.99 1.10
C LEU A 317 -35.46 1.37 1.16
N MET A 318 -35.59 0.05 1.08
CA MET A 318 -36.88 -0.65 1.17
C MET A 318 -37.57 -0.42 2.51
N THR A 319 -36.81 -0.54 3.61
CA THR A 319 -37.30 -0.39 4.98
C THR A 319 -37.65 1.04 5.36
N ALA A 320 -37.15 2.03 4.62
CA ALA A 320 -37.38 3.46 4.88
C ALA A 320 -36.95 3.92 6.28
N SER A 321 -35.91 3.28 6.83
CA SER A 321 -35.48 3.51 8.21
C SER A 321 -34.07 4.05 8.26
N TYR A 322 -33.90 5.22 8.88
CA TYR A 322 -32.59 5.78 9.19
C TYR A 322 -31.79 4.87 10.11
N MET A 323 -32.43 4.19 11.06
CA MET A 323 -31.75 3.22 11.93
C MET A 323 -31.12 2.09 11.12
N VAL A 324 -31.86 1.54 10.15
CA VAL A 324 -31.31 0.51 9.26
C VAL A 324 -30.17 1.09 8.43
N LEU A 325 -30.33 2.27 7.84
CA LEU A 325 -29.26 2.94 7.07
C LEU A 325 -27.97 3.14 7.88
N PHE A 326 -28.04 3.63 9.11
CA PHE A 326 -26.86 3.86 9.93
C PHE A 326 -26.21 2.57 10.41
N VAL A 327 -27.00 1.56 10.74
CA VAL A 327 -26.48 0.22 11.06
C VAL A 327 -25.81 -0.40 9.83
N SER A 328 -26.38 -0.24 8.63
CA SER A 328 -25.75 -0.63 7.36
C SER A 328 -24.41 0.07 7.14
N LEU A 329 -24.36 1.38 7.37
CA LEU A 329 -23.12 2.17 7.26
C LEU A 329 -22.08 1.71 8.28
N GLY A 330 -22.48 1.47 9.53
CA GLY A 330 -21.61 0.94 10.58
C GLY A 330 -21.06 -0.45 10.24
N ALA A 331 -21.90 -1.34 9.73
CA ALA A 331 -21.50 -2.68 9.28
C ALA A 331 -20.49 -2.63 8.12
N HIS A 332 -20.70 -1.73 7.16
CA HIS A 332 -19.78 -1.53 6.04
C HIS A 332 -18.46 -0.91 6.49
N ALA A 333 -18.49 0.05 7.43
CA ALA A 333 -17.30 0.63 8.03
C ALA A 333 -16.49 -0.43 8.81
N ALA A 334 -17.15 -1.30 9.57
CA ALA A 334 -16.52 -2.42 10.26
C ALA A 334 -15.83 -3.38 9.27
N GLN A 335 -16.41 -3.59 8.09
CA GLN A 335 -15.77 -4.37 7.03
C GLN A 335 -14.48 -3.74 6.52
N PHE A 336 -14.49 -2.43 6.25
CA PHE A 336 -13.28 -1.73 5.82
C PHE A 336 -12.22 -1.68 6.93
N ALA A 337 -12.63 -1.60 8.19
CA ALA A 337 -11.70 -1.71 9.32
C ALA A 337 -11.03 -3.10 9.35
N PHE A 338 -11.80 -4.18 9.17
CA PHE A 338 -11.24 -5.53 9.04
C PHE A 338 -10.26 -5.64 7.85
N LEU A 339 -10.65 -5.13 6.68
CA LEU A 339 -9.82 -5.13 5.48
C LEU A 339 -8.48 -4.39 5.71
N THR A 340 -8.53 -3.19 6.28
CA THR A 340 -7.34 -2.35 6.47
C THR A 340 -6.44 -2.79 7.61
N MET A 341 -7.00 -3.36 8.68
CA MET A 341 -6.23 -3.73 9.89
C MET A 341 -5.75 -5.17 9.91
N VAL A 342 -6.35 -6.07 9.12
CA VAL A 342 -6.08 -7.52 9.16
C VAL A 342 -5.72 -8.06 7.78
N GLU A 343 -6.61 -7.92 6.79
CA GLU A 343 -6.44 -8.59 5.49
C GLU A 343 -5.35 -7.92 4.64
N ASN A 344 -5.35 -6.59 4.47
CA ASN A 344 -4.34 -5.88 3.68
C ASN A 344 -2.91 -6.07 4.23
N PRO A 345 -2.63 -5.90 5.54
CA PRO A 345 -1.29 -6.16 6.08
C PRO A 345 -0.81 -7.60 5.85
N HIS A 346 -1.73 -8.58 5.89
CA HIS A 346 -1.39 -9.96 5.58
C HIS A 346 -1.09 -10.16 4.08
N ILE A 347 -1.92 -9.60 3.18
CA ILE A 347 -1.68 -9.66 1.74
C ILE A 347 -0.33 -9.04 1.37
N GLU A 348 -0.02 -7.87 1.92
CA GLU A 348 1.26 -7.19 1.70
C GLU A 348 2.43 -8.05 2.17
N LYS A 349 2.34 -8.62 3.37
CA LYS A 349 3.36 -9.53 3.92
C LYS A 349 3.56 -10.78 3.07
N THR A 350 2.50 -11.38 2.56
CA THR A 350 2.53 -12.69 1.88
C THR A 350 2.86 -12.59 0.39
N TYR A 351 2.28 -11.63 -0.32
CA TYR A 351 2.32 -11.57 -1.79
C TYR A 351 3.18 -10.43 -2.35
N ASN A 352 3.45 -9.39 -1.56
CA ASN A 352 4.33 -8.28 -1.95
C ASN A 352 5.50 -8.16 -0.96
N PRO A 353 6.27 -9.23 -0.71
CA PRO A 353 7.43 -9.11 0.16
C PRO A 353 8.38 -8.05 -0.41
N PRO A 354 8.98 -7.20 0.44
CA PRO A 354 9.95 -6.21 -0.03
C PRO A 354 11.00 -6.92 -0.89
N LEU A 355 11.21 -6.40 -2.11
CA LEU A 355 12.12 -7.01 -3.08
C LEU A 355 13.52 -7.07 -2.46
N VAL A 356 13.96 -8.24 -1.99
CA VAL A 356 15.36 -8.49 -1.64
C VAL A 356 16.16 -8.36 -2.94
N HIS A 357 16.80 -7.21 -3.14
CA HIS A 357 17.56 -6.93 -4.35
C HIS A 357 18.85 -7.74 -4.30
N LYS A 358 18.96 -8.79 -5.11
CA LYS A 358 20.25 -9.44 -5.38
C LYS A 358 21.23 -8.37 -5.87
N LYS A 359 22.39 -8.26 -5.20
CA LYS A 359 23.51 -7.39 -5.59
C LYS A 359 23.63 -7.27 -7.11
N ARG A 360 23.56 -6.05 -7.64
CA ARG A 360 24.15 -5.78 -8.96
C ARG A 360 25.64 -5.98 -8.78
N THR A 361 26.16 -7.09 -9.28
CA THR A 361 27.59 -7.24 -9.55
C THR A 361 28.07 -5.96 -10.22
N PRO A 362 29.15 -5.33 -9.73
CA PRO A 362 29.69 -4.14 -10.36
C PRO A 362 29.96 -4.49 -11.82
N VAL A 363 29.21 -3.86 -12.73
CA VAL A 363 29.57 -3.88 -14.13
C VAL A 363 30.89 -3.13 -14.17
N LEU A 364 31.98 -3.89 -14.33
CA LEU A 364 33.27 -3.35 -14.71
C LEU A 364 33.00 -2.36 -15.84
N SER A 365 33.29 -1.09 -15.57
CA SER A 365 33.13 -0.01 -16.54
C SER A 365 33.67 -0.48 -17.89
N GLU A 366 32.85 -0.30 -18.93
CA GLU A 366 33.15 -0.62 -20.33
C GLU A 366 34.44 0.07 -20.82
N ASN A 367 34.96 1.03 -20.05
CA ASN A 367 36.26 1.68 -20.26
C ASN A 367 37.47 0.76 -20.02
N ALA A 368 37.31 -0.41 -19.38
CA ALA A 368 38.39 -1.40 -19.20
C ALA A 368 38.58 -2.32 -20.42
N LEU A 369 37.66 -2.32 -21.40
CA LEU A 369 37.78 -3.06 -22.65
C LEU A 369 38.41 -2.25 -23.79
N LEU A 370 38.65 -0.95 -23.59
CA LEU A 370 39.27 -0.05 -24.57
C LEU A 370 40.76 0.25 -24.27
N SER A 371 41.35 -0.34 -23.24
CA SER A 371 42.76 -0.13 -22.87
C SER A 371 43.70 -1.31 -23.18
N VAL A 372 43.26 -2.30 -23.97
CA VAL A 372 44.13 -3.40 -24.44
C VAL A 372 44.12 -3.49 -25.96
N SER A 373 44.59 -2.43 -26.62
CA SER A 373 45.05 -2.52 -28.01
C SER A 373 45.91 -1.31 -28.37
N VAL A 374 47.14 -1.27 -27.84
CA VAL A 374 48.24 -0.50 -28.44
C VAL A 374 49.47 -1.40 -28.43
N ASN A 375 49.66 -2.14 -29.53
CA ASN A 375 51.00 -2.43 -30.02
C ASN A 375 51.09 -1.85 -31.43
N SER A 376 52.06 -0.97 -31.55
CA SER A 376 52.39 -0.05 -32.63
C SER A 376 52.93 -0.72 -33.90
N ALA A 377 52.54 -0.17 -35.05
CA ALA A 377 53.41 -0.01 -36.22
C ALA A 377 53.08 1.34 -36.90
N PRO A 378 54.06 2.22 -37.21
CA PRO A 378 53.80 3.59 -37.65
C PRO A 378 54.06 3.77 -39.15
N VAL A 379 53.17 4.45 -39.89
CA VAL A 379 53.54 5.10 -41.17
C VAL A 379 52.67 6.35 -41.44
N SER A 380 53.34 7.50 -41.26
CA SER A 380 53.39 8.69 -42.13
C SER A 380 52.12 9.37 -42.65
N GLY A 381 52.03 10.70 -42.42
CA GLY A 381 51.20 11.56 -43.28
C GLY A 381 50.82 12.96 -42.77
N ALA A 382 51.82 13.81 -42.50
CA ALA A 382 51.85 15.25 -42.79
C ALA A 382 50.63 16.19 -42.51
N SER A 383 50.88 17.12 -41.58
CA SER A 383 50.68 18.59 -41.73
C SER A 383 49.27 19.20 -41.67
N THR A 384 48.98 19.99 -40.62
CA THR A 384 49.16 21.46 -40.62
C THR A 384 48.73 22.05 -39.27
N LEU A 385 49.59 22.93 -38.73
CA LEU A 385 49.45 23.64 -37.46
C LEU A 385 48.64 24.95 -37.57
N GLN A 386 47.91 25.27 -36.48
CA GLN A 386 47.64 26.59 -35.83
C GLN A 386 46.23 27.20 -35.95
N PRO A 387 45.79 28.09 -35.01
CA PRO A 387 46.00 28.15 -33.55
C PRO A 387 44.70 28.50 -32.75
N LEU A 388 44.84 28.63 -31.43
CA LEU A 388 43.85 28.91 -30.36
C LEU A 388 42.73 29.95 -30.65
N GLY A 389 41.55 29.72 -30.05
CA GLY A 389 40.51 30.72 -29.78
C GLY A 389 39.25 30.15 -29.10
N ASP A 390 39.15 30.40 -27.80
CA ASP A 390 38.04 30.34 -26.83
C ASP A 390 36.61 29.84 -27.17
N ALA A 391 36.00 29.26 -26.13
CA ALA A 391 34.57 29.16 -25.83
C ALA A 391 33.73 28.16 -26.65
N GLN A 392 33.68 26.90 -26.17
CA GLN A 392 32.49 26.03 -26.27
C GLN A 392 32.66 24.79 -25.39
N THR A 393 32.26 24.92 -24.11
CA THR A 393 31.95 23.76 -23.27
C THR A 393 30.50 23.92 -22.82
N ALA A 394 29.59 23.65 -23.74
CA ALA A 394 28.17 23.52 -23.46
C ALA A 394 27.61 22.35 -24.28
N ALA A 395 26.90 21.48 -23.58
CA ALA A 395 26.06 20.40 -24.09
C ALA A 395 26.78 19.25 -24.81
N THR A 396 27.30 18.30 -24.02
CA THR A 396 27.27 16.90 -24.43
C THR A 396 26.27 16.18 -23.53
N LEU A 397 25.12 15.86 -24.12
CA LEU A 397 23.99 15.17 -23.52
C LEU A 397 24.42 13.74 -23.13
N VAL A 398 24.50 13.47 -21.83
CA VAL A 398 24.45 12.12 -21.29
C VAL A 398 22.97 11.79 -21.04
N PRO A 399 22.45 10.62 -21.46
CA PRO A 399 21.07 10.24 -21.18
C PRO A 399 20.89 10.02 -19.67
N CYS A 400 20.15 10.90 -19.00
CA CYS A 400 19.75 10.72 -17.60
C CYS A 400 18.63 9.67 -17.51
N GLY A 401 18.74 8.76 -16.55
CA GLY A 401 17.66 7.81 -16.24
C GLY A 401 16.42 8.53 -15.72
N SER A 402 15.25 7.86 -15.76
CA SER A 402 13.97 8.40 -15.27
C SER A 402 14.00 8.90 -13.82
N LYS A 403 14.94 8.42 -12.99
CA LYS A 403 15.12 8.86 -11.59
C LYS A 403 15.93 10.15 -11.45
N ASP A 404 16.97 10.35 -12.26
CA ASP A 404 17.76 11.60 -12.25
C ASP A 404 16.91 12.80 -12.68
N MET A 405 15.94 12.55 -13.56
CA MET A 405 14.98 13.54 -14.00
C MET A 405 14.02 14.00 -12.89
N TYR A 406 13.64 13.12 -11.95
CA TYR A 406 12.75 13.48 -10.84
C TYR A 406 13.42 14.52 -9.93
N SER A 407 14.69 14.30 -9.59
CA SER A 407 15.50 15.23 -8.78
C SER A 407 15.69 16.60 -9.43
N THR A 408 15.65 16.66 -10.77
CA THR A 408 15.88 17.88 -11.55
C THR A 408 14.61 18.71 -11.70
N TYR A 409 13.47 18.07 -11.99
CA TYR A 409 12.21 18.73 -12.34
C TYR A 409 11.22 18.89 -11.18
N PHE A 410 11.28 18.01 -10.18
CA PHE A 410 10.31 17.92 -9.10
C PHE A 410 10.96 18.25 -7.76
N ARG A 411 10.36 19.19 -7.05
CA ARG A 411 10.74 19.57 -5.68
C ARG A 411 9.56 19.27 -4.76
N ARG A 412 9.63 19.69 -3.50
CA ARG A 412 8.50 19.67 -2.55
C ARG A 412 7.39 20.65 -3.00
N ASP A 413 6.84 20.47 -4.20
CA ASP A 413 5.92 21.39 -4.87
C ASP A 413 4.58 21.47 -4.10
N LEU A 414 3.95 22.65 -4.14
CA LEU A 414 2.67 22.90 -3.47
C LEU A 414 1.56 22.19 -4.24
N ILE A 415 0.83 21.31 -3.56
CA ILE A 415 -0.30 20.57 -4.12
C ILE A 415 -1.54 20.94 -3.32
N VAL A 416 -2.33 21.85 -3.88
CA VAL A 416 -3.44 22.53 -3.20
C VAL A 416 -2.94 23.26 -1.95
N PHE A 417 -2.87 22.57 -0.81
CA PHE A 417 -2.26 23.05 0.45
C PHE A 417 -1.20 22.10 1.03
N LYS A 418 -1.01 20.91 0.46
CA LYS A 418 0.04 19.98 0.89
C LYS A 418 1.40 20.54 0.45
N ASN A 419 2.40 20.40 1.32
CA ASN A 419 3.78 20.91 1.13
C ASN A 419 3.96 22.43 1.22
N PHE A 420 2.98 23.16 1.75
CA PHE A 420 3.05 24.61 1.90
C PHE A 420 4.35 25.06 2.57
N ASP A 421 5.02 26.01 1.94
CA ASP A 421 6.26 26.60 2.41
C ASP A 421 6.10 28.12 2.52
N ILE A 422 6.22 28.64 3.75
CA ILE A 422 6.08 30.07 4.05
C ILE A 422 7.15 30.90 3.32
N PHE A 423 8.29 30.32 2.97
CA PHE A 423 9.37 31.02 2.27
C PHE A 423 9.24 30.95 0.75
N ARG A 424 8.31 30.15 0.22
CA ARG A 424 8.08 30.05 -1.21
C ARG A 424 7.10 31.12 -1.67
N SER A 425 7.57 32.04 -2.51
CA SER A 425 6.78 33.17 -3.00
C SER A 425 5.44 32.73 -3.62
N THR A 426 5.43 31.67 -4.43
CA THR A 426 4.21 31.13 -5.07
C THR A 426 3.16 30.70 -4.05
N ASP A 427 3.58 30.13 -2.93
CA ASP A 427 2.69 29.58 -1.91
C ASP A 427 2.05 30.73 -1.12
N ILE A 428 2.83 31.74 -0.76
CA ILE A 428 2.34 33.00 -0.18
C ILE A 428 1.33 33.66 -1.12
N PHE A 429 1.61 33.73 -2.42
CA PHE A 429 0.68 34.32 -3.39
C PHE A 429 -0.64 33.56 -3.47
N VAL A 430 -0.63 32.22 -3.44
CA VAL A 430 -1.85 31.42 -3.37
C VAL A 430 -2.65 31.75 -2.12
N ALA A 431 -2.00 31.80 -0.96
CA ALA A 431 -2.65 32.14 0.30
C ALA A 431 -3.24 33.57 0.29
N LEU A 432 -2.49 34.56 -0.22
CA LEU A 432 -2.95 35.94 -0.35
C LEU A 432 -4.13 36.08 -1.30
N ILE A 433 -4.12 35.39 -2.44
CA ILE A 433 -5.23 35.44 -3.40
C ILE A 433 -6.48 34.81 -2.78
N ILE A 434 -6.36 33.69 -2.07
CA ILE A 434 -7.49 33.08 -1.34
C ILE A 434 -8.01 34.03 -0.25
N PHE A 435 -7.10 34.68 0.49
CA PHE A 435 -7.45 35.67 1.50
C PHE A 435 -8.21 36.86 0.89
N TYR A 436 -7.72 37.46 -0.20
CA TYR A 436 -8.44 38.53 -0.87
C TYR A 436 -9.76 38.06 -1.47
N ALA A 437 -9.80 36.86 -2.04
CA ALA A 437 -11.01 36.28 -2.61
C ALA A 437 -12.11 36.08 -1.57
N THR A 438 -11.76 35.78 -0.32
CA THR A 438 -12.70 35.61 0.79
C THR A 438 -13.06 36.93 1.46
N LEU A 439 -12.09 37.82 1.66
CA LEU A 439 -12.27 39.07 2.41
C LEU A 439 -12.96 40.17 1.58
N VAL A 440 -12.62 40.33 0.31
CA VAL A 440 -13.15 41.42 -0.53
C VAL A 440 -14.68 41.38 -0.64
N PRO A 441 -15.32 40.22 -0.90
CA PRO A 441 -16.80 40.15 -0.91
C PRO A 441 -17.44 40.47 0.44
N LEU A 442 -16.75 40.23 1.56
CA LEU A 442 -17.24 40.50 2.92
C LEU A 442 -17.09 41.97 3.33
N LEU A 443 -16.03 42.65 2.85
CA LEU A 443 -15.80 44.07 3.14
C LEU A 443 -16.74 45.01 2.37
N ILE A 444 -17.33 44.57 1.25
CA ILE A 444 -18.34 45.32 0.48
C ILE A 444 -19.74 45.19 1.15
N SER A 445 -19.78 45.19 2.49
CA SER A 445 -20.96 44.95 3.33
C SER A 445 -22.02 46.06 3.26
N ASN A 446 -21.68 47.24 2.74
CA ASN A 446 -22.64 48.33 2.47
C ASN A 446 -23.56 48.07 1.26
N THR A 447 -23.35 46.96 0.53
CA THR A 447 -24.18 46.55 -0.60
C THR A 447 -25.04 45.33 -0.21
N GLY A 448 -26.32 45.30 -0.61
CA GLY A 448 -27.28 44.29 -0.15
C GLY A 448 -26.85 42.82 -0.31
N THR A 449 -27.39 41.94 0.53
CA THR A 449 -27.01 40.51 0.63
C THR A 449 -27.08 39.74 -0.70
N ALA A 450 -27.99 40.13 -1.59
CA ALA A 450 -28.12 39.54 -2.93
C ALA A 450 -26.90 39.85 -3.81
N PHE A 451 -26.36 41.06 -3.73
CA PHE A 451 -25.17 41.46 -4.49
C PHE A 451 -23.92 40.72 -4.02
N ILE A 452 -23.73 40.57 -2.70
CA ILE A 452 -22.61 39.79 -2.13
C ILE A 452 -22.68 38.34 -2.61
N THR A 453 -23.87 37.74 -2.56
CA THR A 453 -24.07 36.37 -3.04
C THR A 453 -23.75 36.24 -4.53
N PHE A 454 -24.22 37.20 -5.35
CA PHE A 454 -23.91 37.25 -6.77
C PHE A 454 -22.40 37.37 -7.02
N MET A 455 -21.69 38.25 -6.30
CA MET A 455 -20.23 38.42 -6.41
C MET A 455 -19.45 37.14 -6.08
N ILE A 456 -19.86 36.40 -5.05
CA ILE A 456 -19.22 35.14 -4.67
C ILE A 456 -19.48 34.05 -5.74
N VAL A 457 -20.71 33.94 -6.25
CA VAL A 457 -21.04 32.96 -7.30
C VAL A 457 -20.33 33.27 -8.62
N ILE A 458 -20.31 34.54 -9.05
CA ILE A 458 -19.63 34.92 -10.30
C ILE A 458 -18.12 34.71 -10.20
N GLN A 459 -17.52 34.96 -9.04
CA GLN A 459 -16.12 34.68 -8.80
C GLN A 459 -15.81 33.18 -8.95
N ALA A 460 -16.63 32.31 -8.35
CA ALA A 460 -16.47 30.86 -8.49
C ALA A 460 -16.64 30.39 -9.95
N PHE A 461 -17.58 30.99 -10.68
CA PHE A 461 -17.77 30.76 -12.11
C PHE A 461 -16.54 31.18 -12.93
N LEU A 462 -15.98 32.39 -12.68
CA LEU A 462 -14.82 32.90 -13.41
C LEU A 462 -13.57 32.05 -13.18
N TRP A 463 -13.31 31.61 -11.94
CA TRP A 463 -12.19 30.69 -11.67
C TRP A 463 -12.37 29.34 -12.33
N ARG A 464 -13.61 28.82 -12.39
CA ARG A 464 -13.89 27.60 -13.17
C ARG A 464 -13.61 27.81 -14.66
N VAL A 465 -14.02 28.95 -15.22
CA VAL A 465 -13.77 29.27 -16.62
C VAL A 465 -12.26 29.38 -16.91
N PHE A 466 -11.53 30.08 -16.05
CA PHE A 466 -10.08 30.22 -16.16
C PHE A 466 -9.38 28.85 -16.11
N HIS A 467 -9.72 28.02 -15.13
CA HIS A 467 -9.14 26.69 -14.98
C HIS A 467 -9.41 25.78 -16.18
N SER A 468 -10.67 25.64 -16.59
CA SER A 468 -11.03 24.65 -17.62
C SER A 468 -10.75 25.13 -19.05
N TYR A 469 -11.01 26.41 -19.37
CA TYR A 469 -10.92 26.88 -20.76
C TYR A 469 -9.62 27.62 -21.04
N VAL A 470 -9.15 28.51 -20.15
CA VAL A 470 -7.91 29.28 -20.40
C VAL A 470 -6.70 28.36 -20.30
N LEU A 471 -6.54 27.64 -19.19
CA LEU A 471 -5.43 26.69 -19.05
C LEU A 471 -5.54 25.53 -20.04
N GLY A 472 -6.76 25.06 -20.33
CA GLY A 472 -6.99 24.07 -21.39
C GLY A 472 -6.55 24.54 -22.77
N ALA A 473 -6.80 25.80 -23.13
CA ALA A 473 -6.32 26.38 -24.38
C ALA A 473 -4.78 26.48 -24.42
N VAL A 474 -4.15 26.85 -23.29
CA VAL A 474 -2.67 26.85 -23.16
C VAL A 474 -2.11 25.45 -23.36
N LEU A 475 -2.66 24.43 -22.70
CA LEU A 475 -2.24 23.03 -22.89
C LEU A 475 -2.45 22.54 -24.31
N ARG A 476 -3.58 22.90 -24.93
CA ARG A 476 -3.83 22.53 -26.33
C ARG A 476 -2.80 23.16 -27.27
N GLN A 477 -2.46 24.44 -27.08
CA GLN A 477 -1.40 25.09 -27.86
C GLN A 477 -0.01 24.53 -27.56
N GLN A 478 0.24 24.14 -26.32
CA GLN A 478 1.47 23.48 -25.91
C GLN A 478 1.61 22.11 -26.59
N SER A 479 0.54 21.31 -26.64
CA SER A 479 0.50 20.01 -27.32
C SER A 479 0.73 20.14 -28.84
N LEU A 480 0.15 21.15 -29.49
CA LEU A 480 0.25 21.34 -30.94
C LEU A 480 1.60 21.93 -31.36
N ASN A 481 1.99 23.06 -30.75
CA ASN A 481 3.08 23.90 -31.24
C ASN A 481 4.19 24.13 -30.21
N LYS A 482 4.08 23.57 -29.00
CA LYS A 482 4.96 23.85 -27.84
C LYS A 482 5.07 25.35 -27.54
N PHE A 483 3.96 26.07 -27.70
CA PHE A 483 3.89 27.53 -27.60
C PHE A 483 4.45 28.06 -26.26
N TYR A 484 4.04 27.45 -25.14
CA TYR A 484 4.40 27.92 -23.81
C TYR A 484 5.90 27.73 -23.55
N THR A 485 6.45 26.55 -23.85
CA THR A 485 7.89 26.30 -23.73
C THR A 485 8.71 27.19 -24.66
N LYS A 486 8.26 27.37 -25.92
CA LYS A 486 8.93 28.27 -26.88
C LYS A 486 8.98 29.72 -26.40
N HIS A 487 7.94 30.18 -25.70
CA HIS A 487 7.92 31.52 -25.12
C HIS A 487 9.05 31.71 -24.09
N PHE A 488 9.22 30.77 -23.16
CA PHE A 488 10.30 30.84 -22.16
C PHE A 488 11.69 30.77 -22.80
N ILE A 489 11.90 29.84 -23.74
CA ILE A 489 13.17 29.72 -24.45
C ILE A 489 13.50 31.01 -25.21
N LYS A 490 12.51 31.63 -25.85
CA LYS A 490 12.69 32.92 -26.56
C LYS A 490 13.19 34.04 -25.63
N HIS A 491 12.86 33.98 -24.34
CA HIS A 491 13.24 34.97 -23.34
C HIS A 491 14.41 34.51 -22.44
N GLY A 492 15.17 33.50 -22.85
CA GLY A 492 16.36 33.02 -22.14
C GLY A 492 16.07 32.08 -20.96
N GLY A 493 14.82 31.64 -20.80
CA GLY A 493 14.44 30.62 -19.81
C GLY A 493 14.66 29.20 -20.33
N THR A 494 14.64 28.24 -19.41
CA THR A 494 14.75 26.81 -19.69
C THR A 494 13.39 26.12 -19.77
N VAL A 495 13.36 24.88 -20.25
CA VAL A 495 12.14 24.03 -20.19
C VAL A 495 11.69 23.84 -18.73
N GLN A 496 12.63 23.79 -17.80
CA GLN A 496 12.36 23.67 -16.38
C GLN A 496 11.67 24.92 -15.82
N ASP A 497 12.10 26.12 -16.22
CA ASP A 497 11.45 27.37 -15.81
C ASP A 497 10.02 27.47 -16.32
N ALA A 498 9.79 27.03 -17.57
CA ALA A 498 8.46 26.93 -18.15
C ALA A 498 7.57 25.98 -17.34
N PHE A 499 8.06 24.77 -17.05
CA PHE A 499 7.28 23.78 -16.30
C PHE A 499 7.03 24.21 -14.85
N GLN A 500 8.00 24.82 -14.17
CA GLN A 500 7.81 25.34 -12.81
C GLN A 500 6.76 26.47 -12.76
N SER A 501 6.76 27.35 -13.76
CA SER A 501 5.75 28.40 -13.90
C SER A 501 4.35 27.83 -14.17
N TRP A 502 4.27 26.78 -15.00
CA TRP A 502 3.04 26.05 -15.25
C TRP A 502 2.48 25.42 -13.96
N LYS A 503 3.31 24.69 -13.19
CA LYS A 503 2.90 24.10 -11.90
C LYS A 503 2.29 25.15 -10.97
N SER A 504 2.91 26.32 -10.90
CA SER A 504 2.46 27.43 -10.05
C SER A 504 1.08 27.95 -10.46
N ILE A 505 0.86 28.23 -11.75
CA ILE A 505 -0.41 28.74 -12.28
C ILE A 505 -1.51 27.68 -12.18
N PHE A 506 -1.20 26.43 -12.52
CA PHE A 506 -2.13 25.32 -12.43
C PHE A 506 -2.59 25.10 -10.99
N ASN A 507 -1.64 25.06 -10.03
CA ASN A 507 -1.98 24.86 -8.63
C ASN A 507 -2.81 26.01 -8.05
N LEU A 508 -2.47 27.26 -8.37
CA LEU A 508 -3.26 28.43 -7.98
C LEU A 508 -4.70 28.31 -8.50
N SER A 509 -4.85 28.06 -9.80
CA SER A 509 -6.14 27.93 -10.45
C SER A 509 -6.97 26.80 -9.84
N ASN A 510 -6.36 25.62 -9.67
CA ASN A 510 -7.01 24.46 -9.06
C ASN A 510 -7.49 24.77 -7.63
N SER A 511 -6.61 25.32 -6.78
CA SER A 511 -6.93 25.72 -5.41
C SER A 511 -8.06 26.72 -5.35
N MET A 512 -8.06 27.71 -6.25
CA MET A 512 -9.10 28.72 -6.35
C MET A 512 -10.45 28.13 -6.77
N THR A 513 -10.50 27.13 -7.66
CA THR A 513 -11.77 26.48 -8.01
C THR A 513 -12.43 25.79 -6.82
N TYR A 514 -11.66 25.19 -5.91
CA TYR A 514 -12.19 24.59 -4.68
C TYR A 514 -12.53 25.65 -3.64
N ALA A 515 -11.64 26.61 -3.39
CA ALA A 515 -11.83 27.64 -2.37
C ALA A 515 -13.06 28.52 -2.64
N THR A 516 -13.22 28.98 -3.89
CA THR A 516 -14.35 29.85 -4.26
C THR A 516 -15.67 29.09 -4.34
N PHE A 517 -15.66 27.83 -4.79
CA PHE A 517 -16.85 26.99 -4.75
C PHE A 517 -17.28 26.70 -3.31
N PHE A 518 -16.34 26.35 -2.43
CA PHE A 518 -16.61 26.15 -1.01
C PHE A 518 -17.16 27.42 -0.36
N LEU A 519 -16.59 28.59 -0.67
CA LEU A 519 -17.09 29.88 -0.17
C LEU A 519 -18.53 30.15 -0.64
N ALA A 520 -18.84 29.87 -1.90
CA ALA A 520 -20.20 29.97 -2.44
C ALA A 520 -21.16 29.02 -1.73
N ALA A 521 -20.76 27.75 -1.56
CA ALA A 521 -21.54 26.75 -0.84
C ALA A 521 -21.79 27.16 0.61
N PHE A 522 -20.75 27.60 1.32
CA PHE A 522 -20.83 28.07 2.70
C PHE A 522 -21.78 29.26 2.84
N LYS A 523 -21.70 30.24 1.93
CA LYS A 523 -22.59 31.40 1.94
C LYS A 523 -24.06 31.03 1.71
N MET A 524 -24.32 30.00 0.90
CA MET A 524 -25.67 29.53 0.56
C MET A 524 -26.16 28.40 1.46
N TYR A 525 -25.38 27.97 2.45
CA TYR A 525 -25.78 26.95 3.40
C TYR A 525 -26.62 27.55 4.52
N SER A 526 -27.76 26.92 4.81
CA SER A 526 -28.59 27.22 5.97
C SER A 526 -28.51 26.06 6.95
N ILE A 527 -28.09 26.35 8.19
CA ILE A 527 -28.06 25.34 9.27
C ILE A 527 -29.50 24.89 9.56
N PRO A 528 -29.81 23.58 9.47
CA PRO A 528 -31.15 23.08 9.78
C PRO A 528 -31.45 23.15 11.28
N ASP A 529 -32.67 23.59 11.63
CA ASP A 529 -33.15 23.59 13.02
C ASP A 529 -33.48 22.16 13.52
N ASP A 530 -34.00 21.31 12.63
CA ASP A 530 -34.26 19.89 12.90
C ASP A 530 -33.54 19.01 11.87
N TRP A 531 -32.63 18.17 12.36
CA TRP A 531 -31.86 17.22 11.55
C TRP A 531 -32.67 16.01 11.13
N THR A 532 -33.69 15.65 11.90
CA THR A 532 -34.49 14.43 11.70
C THR A 532 -35.66 14.63 10.74
N TYR A 533 -35.93 15.88 10.36
CA TYR A 533 -37.03 16.22 9.47
C TYR A 533 -36.71 15.91 7.99
N GLY A 534 -37.60 15.13 7.38
CA GLY A 534 -37.56 14.84 5.94
C GLY A 534 -36.22 14.26 5.48
N THR A 535 -35.67 14.79 4.39
CA THR A 535 -34.41 14.28 3.80
C THR A 535 -33.17 15.02 4.27
N VAL A 536 -33.26 15.90 5.28
CA VAL A 536 -32.14 16.75 5.73
C VAL A 536 -30.93 15.90 6.12
N LEU A 537 -31.12 14.93 7.02
CA LEU A 537 -30.06 14.01 7.44
C LEU A 537 -29.47 13.24 6.27
N LEU A 538 -30.32 12.72 5.38
CA LEU A 538 -29.89 11.94 4.21
C LEU A 538 -29.00 12.77 3.28
N ARG A 539 -29.39 14.02 2.98
CA ARG A 539 -28.63 14.93 2.11
C ARG A 539 -27.26 15.26 2.69
N HIS A 540 -27.17 15.46 4.01
CA HIS A 540 -25.89 15.71 4.67
C HIS A 540 -25.00 14.46 4.67
N VAL A 541 -25.55 13.29 5.01
CA VAL A 541 -24.81 12.02 5.00
C VAL A 541 -24.28 11.70 3.60
N LEU A 542 -25.15 11.76 2.57
CA LEU A 542 -24.74 11.51 1.18
C LEU A 542 -23.80 12.60 0.66
N GLY A 543 -24.03 13.85 1.02
CA GLY A 543 -23.19 14.97 0.61
C GLY A 543 -21.77 14.86 1.16
N MET A 544 -21.64 14.53 2.44
CA MET A 544 -20.35 14.25 3.09
C MET A 544 -19.67 13.01 2.48
N ALA A 545 -20.43 11.96 2.16
CA ALA A 545 -19.90 10.77 1.49
C ALA A 545 -19.33 11.10 0.09
N LEU A 546 -19.99 11.96 -0.68
CA LEU A 546 -19.50 12.41 -1.99
C LEU A 546 -18.24 13.27 -1.89
N ILE A 547 -18.14 14.12 -0.86
CA ILE A 547 -16.93 14.89 -0.58
C ILE A 547 -15.78 13.95 -0.22
N ALA A 548 -16.01 12.96 0.64
CA ALA A 548 -15.02 11.95 0.98
C ALA A 548 -14.57 11.14 -0.25
N LEU A 549 -15.53 10.69 -1.08
CA LEU A 549 -15.27 9.99 -2.35
C LEU A 549 -14.33 10.78 -3.25
N HIS A 550 -14.58 12.07 -3.39
CA HIS A 550 -13.73 12.95 -4.18
C HIS A 550 -12.31 13.06 -3.64
N ILE A 551 -12.14 13.30 -2.33
CA ILE A 551 -10.82 13.42 -1.71
C ILE A 551 -10.02 12.14 -1.93
N TRP A 552 -10.62 10.98 -1.67
CA TRP A 552 -9.95 9.71 -1.91
C TRP A 552 -9.61 9.48 -3.38
N ALA A 553 -10.52 9.80 -4.31
CA ALA A 553 -10.27 9.64 -5.73
C ALA A 553 -9.09 10.53 -6.17
N SER A 554 -9.04 11.77 -5.71
CA SER A 554 -7.93 12.69 -5.97
C SER A 554 -6.60 12.20 -5.37
N VAL A 555 -6.61 11.70 -4.12
CA VAL A 555 -5.41 11.11 -3.49
C VAL A 555 -4.94 9.88 -4.27
N SER A 556 -5.84 9.00 -4.68
CA SER A 556 -5.50 7.78 -5.43
C SER A 556 -4.98 8.07 -6.84
N VAL A 557 -5.54 9.09 -7.50
CA VAL A 557 -5.01 9.58 -8.78
C VAL A 557 -3.60 10.11 -8.60
N PHE A 558 -3.38 10.91 -7.55
CA PHE A 558 -2.08 11.48 -7.24
C PHE A 558 -1.04 10.39 -6.89
N GLU A 559 -1.40 9.36 -6.12
CA GLU A 559 -0.50 8.24 -5.77
C GLU A 559 -0.02 7.45 -6.99
N VAL A 560 -0.85 7.32 -8.04
CA VAL A 560 -0.48 6.60 -9.27
C VAL A 560 0.27 7.49 -10.26
N LEU A 561 -0.18 8.73 -10.44
CA LEU A 561 0.42 9.67 -11.39
C LEU A 561 1.71 10.31 -10.89
N GLY A 562 1.87 10.42 -9.57
CA GLY A 562 2.91 11.22 -8.93
C GLY A 562 2.84 12.70 -9.31
N ASP A 563 3.89 13.45 -8.97
CA ASP A 563 3.97 14.88 -9.30
C ASP A 563 4.00 15.12 -10.81
N PHE A 564 4.60 14.20 -11.57
CA PHE A 564 4.72 14.32 -13.02
C PHE A 564 3.35 14.32 -13.72
N GLY A 565 2.52 13.31 -13.47
CA GLY A 565 1.21 13.23 -14.10
C GLY A 565 0.21 14.23 -13.55
N TRP A 566 0.27 14.55 -12.25
CA TRP A 566 -0.65 15.52 -11.62
C TRP A 566 -0.59 16.92 -12.25
N PHE A 567 0.59 17.34 -12.69
CA PHE A 567 0.81 18.64 -13.33
C PHE A 567 0.79 18.60 -14.87
N TYR A 568 0.32 17.51 -15.48
CA TYR A 568 0.33 17.33 -16.94
C TYR A 568 1.76 17.45 -17.55
N GLY A 569 2.74 16.83 -16.88
CA GLY A 569 4.16 16.91 -17.27
C GLY A 569 4.46 16.38 -18.68
N ASP A 570 3.64 15.45 -19.19
CA ASP A 570 3.73 14.89 -20.54
C ASP A 570 3.50 15.92 -21.65
N PHE A 571 2.82 17.03 -21.37
CA PHE A 571 2.73 18.17 -22.30
C PHE A 571 4.07 18.90 -22.49
N PHE A 572 4.98 18.81 -21.52
CA PHE A 572 6.22 19.57 -21.46
C PHE A 572 7.47 18.71 -21.70
N ILE A 573 7.53 17.50 -21.15
CA ILE A 573 8.73 16.65 -21.10
C ILE A 573 8.42 15.31 -21.79
N GLU A 574 9.14 15.00 -22.88
CA GLU A 574 8.87 13.82 -23.72
C GLU A 574 9.70 12.58 -23.28
N GLU A 575 10.91 12.80 -22.76
CA GLU A 575 11.86 11.75 -22.34
C GLU A 575 11.41 10.92 -21.12
N SER A 576 10.43 11.40 -20.36
CA SER A 576 9.93 10.74 -19.13
C SER A 576 8.57 10.07 -19.27
N SER A 577 8.06 9.88 -20.49
CA SER A 577 6.82 9.16 -20.72
C SER A 577 6.99 7.64 -20.48
N SER A 578 7.37 7.27 -19.25
CA SER A 578 7.16 5.93 -18.71
C SER A 578 5.70 5.57 -19.00
N GLY A 579 5.47 4.44 -19.67
CA GLY A 579 4.17 4.12 -20.28
C GLY A 579 2.97 4.22 -19.32
N LEU A 580 1.76 4.27 -19.90
CA LEU A 580 0.49 4.36 -19.17
C LEU A 580 0.41 3.36 -18.00
N PHE A 581 0.25 3.87 -16.78
CA PHE A 581 0.10 3.06 -15.58
C PHE A 581 -1.37 2.62 -15.42
N TYR A 582 -1.62 1.32 -15.53
CA TYR A 582 -2.94 0.69 -15.23
C TYR A 582 -2.95 0.06 -13.83
N THR A 583 -2.33 0.73 -12.88
CA THR A 583 -2.26 0.36 -11.45
C THR A 583 -3.16 1.28 -10.63
N GLY A 584 -3.42 0.93 -9.37
CA GLY A 584 -4.31 1.69 -8.49
C GLY A 584 -5.69 1.93 -9.11
N ILE A 585 -6.19 3.17 -9.03
CA ILE A 585 -7.52 3.55 -9.55
C ILE A 585 -7.66 3.37 -11.08
N TYR A 586 -6.57 3.53 -11.83
CA TYR A 586 -6.53 3.40 -13.29
C TYR A 586 -6.67 1.95 -13.78
N ARG A 587 -6.52 0.96 -12.89
CA ARG A 587 -6.88 -0.44 -13.18
C ARG A 587 -8.38 -0.57 -13.51
N PHE A 588 -9.21 0.15 -12.77
CA PHE A 588 -10.68 0.00 -12.76
C PHE A 588 -11.38 1.03 -13.65
N VAL A 589 -10.89 2.28 -13.64
CA VAL A 589 -11.50 3.41 -14.35
C VAL A 589 -10.47 4.13 -15.21
N ASN A 590 -10.76 4.35 -16.50
CA ASN A 590 -9.81 5.00 -17.41
C ASN A 590 -9.62 6.50 -17.10
N ASN A 591 -10.69 7.18 -16.67
CA ASN A 591 -10.68 8.61 -16.36
C ASN A 591 -11.43 8.85 -15.04
N PRO A 592 -10.79 8.59 -13.87
CA PRO A 592 -11.44 8.75 -12.57
C PRO A 592 -11.94 10.18 -12.35
N GLU A 593 -11.26 11.19 -12.91
CA GLU A 593 -11.68 12.59 -12.82
C GLU A 593 -13.02 12.90 -13.47
N LYS A 594 -13.39 12.13 -14.50
CA LYS A 594 -14.65 12.32 -15.25
C LYS A 594 -15.89 12.07 -14.39
N VAL A 595 -15.81 11.11 -13.47
CA VAL A 595 -16.96 10.65 -12.66
C VAL A 595 -16.78 11.00 -11.18
N MET A 596 -15.63 10.68 -10.59
CA MET A 596 -15.37 10.88 -9.16
C MET A 596 -14.71 12.24 -8.87
N GLY A 597 -13.99 12.80 -9.84
CA GLY A 597 -13.29 14.09 -9.71
C GLY A 597 -14.20 15.30 -9.49
N HIS A 598 -15.52 15.14 -9.56
CA HIS A 598 -16.50 16.21 -9.30
C HIS A 598 -17.47 15.87 -8.16
N ALA A 599 -17.29 14.72 -7.49
CA ALA A 599 -18.21 14.26 -6.46
C ALA A 599 -18.34 15.28 -5.31
N ALA A 600 -17.27 15.99 -4.92
CA ALA A 600 -17.33 17.02 -3.88
C ALA A 600 -18.27 18.19 -4.23
N PHE A 601 -18.31 18.63 -5.50
CA PHE A 601 -19.22 19.70 -5.93
C PHE A 601 -20.68 19.28 -5.83
N TRP A 602 -20.98 18.03 -6.22
CA TRP A 602 -22.30 17.44 -6.03
C TRP A 602 -22.65 17.22 -4.56
N GLY A 603 -21.67 16.84 -3.74
CA GLY A 603 -21.84 16.67 -2.29
C GLY A 603 -22.19 17.97 -1.59
N MET A 604 -21.46 19.05 -1.89
CA MET A 604 -21.79 20.39 -1.41
C MET A 604 -23.15 20.86 -1.92
N THR A 605 -23.52 20.55 -3.16
CA THR A 605 -24.86 20.87 -3.70
C THR A 605 -25.98 20.21 -2.90
N LEU A 606 -25.82 18.93 -2.54
CA LEU A 606 -26.80 18.20 -1.73
C LEU A 606 -26.95 18.81 -0.33
N ILE A 607 -25.83 19.18 0.31
CA ILE A 607 -25.82 19.81 1.64
C ILE A 607 -26.52 21.18 1.60
N CYS A 608 -26.18 22.03 0.63
CA CYS A 608 -26.75 23.38 0.51
C CYS A 608 -28.19 23.39 0.02
N ASN A 609 -28.64 22.37 -0.73
CA ASN A 609 -29.96 22.30 -1.35
C ASN A 609 -30.35 23.59 -2.11
N SER A 610 -29.40 24.15 -2.87
CA SER A 610 -29.54 25.42 -3.58
C SER A 610 -29.35 25.25 -5.09
N TRP A 611 -30.24 25.88 -5.86
CA TRP A 611 -30.20 25.86 -7.34
C TRP A 611 -28.95 26.53 -7.91
N SER A 612 -28.43 27.59 -7.29
CA SER A 612 -27.23 28.27 -7.79
C SER A 612 -25.99 27.39 -7.69
N ILE A 613 -25.83 26.68 -6.56
CA ILE A 613 -24.74 25.72 -6.37
C ILE A 613 -24.90 24.52 -7.29
N PHE A 614 -26.14 24.05 -7.51
CA PHE A 614 -26.45 23.00 -8.47
C PHE A 614 -26.02 23.37 -9.90
N ILE A 615 -26.37 24.57 -10.37
CA ILE A 615 -25.97 25.04 -11.72
C ILE A 615 -24.45 25.16 -11.81
N LEU A 616 -23.79 25.67 -10.77
CA LEU A 616 -22.33 25.79 -10.74
C LEU A 616 -21.62 24.42 -10.74
N ALA A 617 -22.15 23.43 -10.02
CA ALA A 617 -21.65 22.06 -10.02
C ALA A 617 -21.84 21.40 -11.40
N MET A 618 -23.02 21.55 -11.99
CA MET A 618 -23.32 21.06 -13.34
C MET A 618 -22.41 21.70 -14.39
N PHE A 619 -22.21 23.02 -14.33
CA PHE A 619 -21.28 23.72 -15.21
C PHE A 619 -19.87 23.17 -15.05
N SER A 620 -19.39 22.99 -13.81
CA SER A 620 -18.06 22.43 -13.54
C SER A 620 -17.90 21.03 -14.14
N GLN A 621 -18.90 20.15 -13.98
CA GLN A 621 -18.93 18.81 -14.57
C GLN A 621 -18.84 18.85 -16.11
N ILE A 622 -19.61 19.72 -16.74
CA ILE A 622 -19.60 19.89 -18.20
C ILE A 622 -18.25 20.44 -18.65
N SER A 623 -17.71 21.47 -17.99
CA SER A 623 -16.41 22.05 -18.32
C SER A 623 -15.28 21.02 -18.23
N ASN A 624 -15.28 20.16 -17.21
CA ASN A 624 -14.31 19.08 -17.11
C ASN A 624 -14.47 18.04 -18.22
N PHE A 625 -15.70 17.63 -18.52
CA PHE A 625 -15.96 16.73 -19.64
C PHE A 625 -15.42 17.29 -20.97
N LEU A 626 -15.63 18.58 -21.23
CA LEU A 626 -15.12 19.25 -22.43
C LEU A 626 -13.59 19.34 -22.42
N PHE A 627 -12.97 19.64 -21.28
CA PHE A 627 -11.51 19.65 -21.13
C PHE A 627 -10.91 18.28 -21.47
N LEU A 628 -11.43 17.21 -20.87
CA LEU A 628 -10.99 15.84 -21.13
C LEU A 628 -11.16 15.45 -22.60
N HIS A 629 -12.27 15.86 -23.24
CA HIS A 629 -12.55 15.51 -24.63
C HIS A 629 -11.70 16.28 -25.64
N PHE A 630 -11.46 17.58 -25.40
CA PHE A 630 -10.81 18.47 -26.38
C PHE A 630 -9.33 18.74 -26.12
N VAL A 631 -8.82 18.51 -24.92
CA VAL A 631 -7.42 18.80 -24.54
C VAL A 631 -6.67 17.52 -24.23
N GLU A 632 -7.13 16.77 -23.23
CA GLU A 632 -6.41 15.60 -22.72
C GLU A 632 -6.50 14.41 -23.69
N SER A 633 -7.70 13.97 -24.06
CA SER A 633 -7.88 12.79 -24.92
C SER A 633 -7.12 12.89 -26.26
N PRO A 634 -7.11 14.03 -26.98
CA PRO A 634 -6.33 14.18 -28.19
C PRO A 634 -4.81 14.14 -27.95
N HIS A 635 -4.34 14.74 -26.84
CA HIS A 635 -2.92 14.73 -26.47
C HIS A 635 -2.45 13.32 -26.09
N MET A 636 -3.22 12.61 -25.27
CA MET A 636 -2.92 11.23 -24.88
C MET A 636 -2.85 10.31 -26.09
N LYS A 637 -3.76 10.46 -27.07
CA LYS A 637 -3.70 9.71 -28.33
C LYS A 637 -2.48 10.07 -29.17
N LYS A 638 -2.03 11.33 -29.14
CA LYS A 638 -0.85 11.80 -29.88
C LYS A 638 0.44 11.17 -29.34
N ILE A 639 0.62 11.12 -28.02
CA ILE A 639 1.84 10.59 -27.38
C ILE A 639 1.81 9.07 -27.27
N TYR A 640 0.70 8.50 -26.82
CA TYR A 640 0.63 7.08 -26.45
C TYR A 640 -0.02 6.17 -27.51
N GLY A 641 -0.66 6.74 -28.54
CA GLY A 641 -1.25 5.99 -29.65
C GLY A 641 -2.26 4.93 -29.21
N ASP A 642 -2.16 3.73 -29.78
CA ASP A 642 -3.04 2.58 -29.49
C ASP A 642 -2.79 1.93 -28.11
N LYS A 643 -1.78 2.37 -27.35
CA LYS A 643 -1.54 1.88 -25.98
C LYS A 643 -2.59 2.38 -24.97
N VAL A 644 -3.44 3.34 -25.36
CA VAL A 644 -4.56 3.85 -24.56
C VAL A 644 -5.72 2.86 -24.60
N ARG A 645 -6.09 2.33 -23.43
CA ARG A 645 -7.19 1.39 -23.25
C ARG A 645 -8.53 2.04 -23.64
N LYS A 646 -9.29 1.37 -24.53
CA LYS A 646 -10.59 1.86 -25.03
C LYS A 646 -11.72 1.71 -24.02
N GLU A 647 -11.74 0.65 -23.23
CA GLU A 647 -12.81 0.35 -22.26
C GLU A 647 -12.27 0.14 -20.85
N ALA A 648 -12.91 0.74 -19.85
CA ALA A 648 -12.53 0.58 -18.45
C ALA A 648 -12.91 -0.81 -17.90
N GLY A 649 -12.24 -1.27 -16.85
CA GLY A 649 -12.52 -2.58 -16.24
C GLY A 649 -13.99 -2.71 -15.81
N VAL A 650 -14.52 -1.66 -15.17
CA VAL A 650 -15.93 -1.65 -14.75
C VAL A 650 -16.89 -1.74 -15.95
N ALA A 651 -16.55 -1.06 -17.04
CA ALA A 651 -17.38 -1.05 -18.24
C ALA A 651 -17.46 -2.41 -18.91
N LYS A 652 -16.33 -3.12 -18.94
CA LYS A 652 -16.26 -4.48 -19.45
C LYS A 652 -17.08 -5.46 -18.60
N THR A 653 -17.04 -5.34 -17.28
CA THR A 653 -17.82 -6.19 -16.37
C THR A 653 -19.32 -5.96 -16.48
N VAL A 654 -19.79 -4.70 -16.50
CA VAL A 654 -21.22 -4.37 -16.60
C VAL A 654 -21.81 -4.77 -17.95
N LYS A 655 -21.07 -4.57 -19.05
CA LYS A 655 -21.46 -5.11 -20.37
C LYS A 655 -21.55 -6.63 -20.38
N SER A 656 -20.65 -7.32 -19.69
CA SER A 656 -20.71 -8.78 -19.55
C SER A 656 -21.90 -9.22 -18.68
N ALA A 657 -22.22 -8.48 -17.62
CA ALA A 657 -23.33 -8.76 -16.71
C ALA A 657 -24.72 -8.54 -17.35
N THR A 658 -24.84 -7.59 -18.27
CA THR A 658 -26.09 -7.32 -19.01
C THR A 658 -26.41 -8.40 -20.06
N THR A 659 -25.47 -9.31 -20.37
CA THR A 659 -25.74 -10.52 -21.16
C THR A 659 -26.34 -11.64 -20.31
N LEU A 660 -27.63 -11.54 -20.00
CA LEU A 660 -28.39 -12.55 -19.25
C LEU A 660 -28.29 -13.96 -19.90
N PRO A 661 -28.27 -15.05 -19.11
CA PRO A 661 -28.30 -16.43 -19.63
C PRO A 661 -29.57 -16.68 -20.46
N ILE A 662 -29.44 -17.41 -21.57
CA ILE A 662 -30.51 -17.67 -22.56
C ILE A 662 -31.80 -18.21 -21.92
N LYS A 663 -31.69 -19.04 -20.87
CA LYS A 663 -32.85 -19.60 -20.13
C LYS A 663 -33.70 -18.53 -19.42
N MET A 664 -33.06 -17.51 -18.85
CA MET A 664 -33.75 -16.44 -18.13
C MET A 664 -34.34 -15.42 -19.12
N LYS A 665 -33.68 -15.17 -20.26
CA LYS A 665 -34.26 -14.41 -21.39
C LYS A 665 -35.57 -15.05 -21.87
N LEU A 666 -35.60 -16.37 -22.05
CA LEU A 666 -36.80 -17.09 -22.50
C LEU A 666 -37.98 -17.01 -21.50
N GLU A 667 -37.72 -16.97 -20.18
CA GLU A 667 -38.76 -16.77 -19.17
C GLU A 667 -39.24 -15.31 -19.10
N VAL A 668 -38.32 -14.35 -19.21
CA VAL A 668 -38.65 -12.92 -19.25
C VAL A 668 -39.40 -12.56 -20.53
N ASP A 669 -39.06 -13.17 -21.67
CA ASP A 669 -39.76 -12.98 -22.94
C ASP A 669 -41.18 -13.57 -22.88
N LYS A 670 -41.39 -14.72 -22.24
CA LYS A 670 -42.75 -15.27 -21.98
C LYS A 670 -43.59 -14.38 -21.06
N ILE A 671 -42.97 -13.73 -20.07
CA ILE A 671 -43.66 -12.79 -19.17
C ILE A 671 -43.97 -11.50 -19.92
N ARG A 672 -43.05 -11.02 -20.75
CA ARG A 672 -43.20 -9.83 -21.59
C ARG A 672 -44.31 -9.98 -22.62
N GLU A 673 -44.39 -11.14 -23.28
CA GLU A 673 -45.43 -11.46 -24.25
C GLU A 673 -46.83 -11.48 -23.59
N LYS A 674 -46.95 -12.02 -22.36
CA LYS A 674 -48.19 -11.95 -21.57
C LYS A 674 -48.53 -10.56 -21.04
N LEU A 675 -47.55 -9.66 -20.90
CA LEU A 675 -47.73 -8.31 -20.37
C LEU A 675 -48.06 -7.29 -21.47
N GLU A 676 -47.66 -7.56 -22.72
CA GLU A 676 -47.92 -6.71 -23.90
C GLU A 676 -49.38 -6.80 -24.42
N GLU A 677 -50.19 -7.75 -23.94
CA GLU A 677 -51.62 -7.88 -24.27
C GLU A 677 -52.52 -6.89 -23.50
N THR A 678 -51.99 -6.15 -22.52
CA THR A 678 -52.79 -5.22 -21.69
C THR A 678 -52.52 -3.75 -22.09
N PRO A 679 -53.52 -3.01 -22.63
CA PRO A 679 -53.30 -1.68 -23.23
C PRO A 679 -52.87 -0.59 -22.23
N GLU A 680 -53.19 -0.74 -20.94
CA GLU A 680 -52.85 0.23 -19.88
C GLU A 680 -51.38 0.15 -19.44
N ILE A 681 -50.68 -0.97 -19.69
CA ILE A 681 -49.30 -1.19 -19.24
C ILE A 681 -48.28 -0.70 -20.30
N LYS A 682 -48.68 -0.63 -21.57
CA LYS A 682 -47.84 -0.23 -22.70
C LYS A 682 -47.35 1.23 -22.58
N ASP A 683 -48.22 2.10 -22.05
CA ASP A 683 -47.93 3.53 -21.85
C ASP A 683 -47.01 3.77 -20.63
N VAL A 684 -47.10 2.90 -19.63
CA VAL A 684 -46.21 2.87 -18.45
C VAL A 684 -44.84 2.31 -18.84
N LEU A 685 -44.77 1.29 -19.69
CA LEU A 685 -43.53 0.66 -20.15
C LEU A 685 -42.68 1.62 -21.02
N GLN A 686 -43.32 2.41 -21.89
CA GLN A 686 -42.62 3.43 -22.69
C GLN A 686 -42.06 4.57 -21.84
N ARG A 687 -42.78 5.02 -20.80
CA ARG A 687 -42.28 6.03 -19.85
C ARG A 687 -41.14 5.49 -18.97
N THR A 688 -41.19 4.20 -18.63
CA THR A 688 -40.14 3.53 -17.83
C THR A 688 -38.87 3.27 -18.65
N GLN A 689 -39.01 2.96 -19.94
CA GLN A 689 -37.87 2.81 -20.87
C GLN A 689 -37.13 4.14 -21.09
N ALA A 690 -37.83 5.26 -21.19
CA ALA A 690 -37.23 6.60 -21.29
C ALA A 690 -36.44 7.02 -20.04
N VAL A 691 -36.84 6.53 -18.86
CA VAL A 691 -36.12 6.75 -17.60
C VAL A 691 -34.94 5.77 -17.44
N SER A 692 -35.09 4.52 -17.90
CA SER A 692 -34.02 3.51 -17.85
C SER A 692 -32.86 3.80 -18.81
N ALA A 693 -33.13 4.37 -20.00
CA ALA A 693 -32.10 4.78 -20.96
C ALA A 693 -31.28 6.00 -20.47
N LYS A 694 -31.85 6.80 -19.56
CA LYS A 694 -31.12 7.86 -18.84
C LYS A 694 -30.38 7.37 -17.59
N ALA A 695 -30.73 6.19 -17.07
CA ALA A 695 -30.12 5.60 -15.89
C ALA A 695 -28.97 4.61 -16.22
N GLN A 696 -28.99 3.99 -17.41
CA GLN A 696 -28.02 2.95 -17.80
C GLN A 696 -26.63 3.48 -18.22
N THR A 697 -26.46 4.78 -18.43
CA THR A 697 -25.14 5.40 -18.69
C THR A 697 -24.43 5.88 -17.42
N PHE A 698 -25.00 5.61 -16.24
CA PHE A 698 -24.58 6.19 -14.96
C PHE A 698 -23.93 5.20 -13.97
N VAL A 699 -23.75 3.92 -14.36
CA VAL A 699 -23.49 2.83 -13.41
C VAL A 699 -22.09 2.20 -13.52
N GLU A 700 -21.24 2.64 -14.45
CA GLU A 700 -19.91 2.05 -14.61
C GLU A 700 -18.82 2.86 -13.89
N GLY A 701 -18.58 2.54 -12.62
CA GLY A 701 -17.27 2.72 -11.99
C GLY A 701 -17.28 3.28 -10.59
N THR A 702 -17.33 2.44 -9.56
CA THR A 702 -17.05 2.86 -8.17
C THR A 702 -16.37 1.76 -7.39
N THR A 703 -15.04 1.81 -7.31
CA THR A 703 -14.29 0.93 -6.41
C THR A 703 -13.04 1.61 -5.87
N GLY A 704 -12.87 1.48 -4.56
CA GLY A 704 -11.83 2.10 -3.75
C GLY A 704 -12.32 3.37 -3.06
N LEU A 705 -11.71 3.71 -1.93
CA LEU A 705 -12.26 4.23 -0.67
C LEU A 705 -11.14 4.12 0.39
N VAL A 706 -9.87 3.98 -0.04
CA VAL A 706 -8.61 3.67 0.68
C VAL A 706 -8.04 4.79 1.57
N GLN A 707 -7.20 5.65 1.01
CA GLN A 707 -6.49 6.68 1.77
C GLN A 707 -7.22 8.03 1.83
N SER A 708 -7.79 8.37 2.98
CA SER A 708 -7.76 9.74 3.59
C SER A 708 -8.76 9.98 4.73
N VAL A 709 -9.27 8.93 5.38
CA VAL A 709 -9.48 9.01 6.85
C VAL A 709 -8.11 8.98 7.57
N ALA A 710 -7.03 8.66 6.85
CA ALA A 710 -5.67 8.58 7.34
C ALA A 710 -5.17 9.85 8.07
N PRO A 711 -5.19 11.09 7.54
CA PRO A 711 -4.48 12.17 8.21
C PRO A 711 -5.15 12.69 9.50
N LYS A 712 -6.48 12.58 9.67
CA LYS A 712 -7.15 13.06 10.92
C LYS A 712 -7.17 12.04 12.04
N LEU A 713 -7.24 10.75 11.72
CA LEU A 713 -7.02 9.68 12.70
C LEU A 713 -5.53 9.56 13.02
N GLN A 714 -4.63 9.80 12.06
CA GLN A 714 -3.18 9.83 12.28
C GLN A 714 -2.73 11.12 13.00
N GLU A 715 -3.44 12.24 12.88
CA GLU A 715 -3.25 13.46 13.69
C GLU A 715 -3.81 13.28 15.11
N MET A 716 -4.97 12.63 15.28
CA MET A 716 -5.53 12.35 16.61
C MET A 716 -4.79 11.21 17.32
N VAL A 717 -4.27 10.22 16.58
CA VAL A 717 -3.38 9.15 17.07
C VAL A 717 -1.96 9.65 17.25
N SER A 718 -1.44 10.58 16.45
CA SER A 718 -0.13 11.21 16.71
C SER A 718 -0.19 12.22 17.83
N ASN A 719 -1.27 12.99 17.99
CA ASN A 719 -1.47 13.84 19.16
C ASN A 719 -1.75 13.01 20.41
N SER A 720 -2.45 11.87 20.30
CA SER A 720 -2.60 10.93 21.42
C SER A 720 -1.31 10.17 21.71
N ARG A 721 -0.50 9.84 20.70
CA ARG A 721 0.81 9.16 20.83
C ARG A 721 1.87 10.13 21.31
N ALA A 722 1.84 11.40 20.93
CA ALA A 722 2.69 12.47 21.43
C ALA A 722 2.26 12.91 22.84
N LEU A 723 0.95 12.90 23.16
CA LEU A 723 0.46 13.07 24.54
C LEU A 723 0.73 11.81 25.39
N LEU A 724 0.71 10.60 24.83
CA LEU A 724 1.14 9.35 25.50
C LEU A 724 2.66 9.25 25.65
N GLU A 725 3.44 9.75 24.70
CA GLU A 725 4.91 9.84 24.76
C GLU A 725 5.32 10.95 25.75
N ASN A 726 4.72 12.15 25.69
CA ASN A 726 4.94 13.21 26.69
C ASN A 726 4.39 12.86 28.08
N SER A 727 3.33 12.05 28.20
CA SER A 727 2.85 11.56 29.51
C SER A 727 3.64 10.35 30.02
N ARG A 728 4.23 9.53 29.13
CA ARG A 728 5.25 8.52 29.50
C ARG A 728 6.51 9.15 30.07
N GLU A 729 6.88 10.34 29.63
CA GLU A 729 8.04 11.08 30.17
C GLU A 729 7.81 11.64 31.60
N LYS A 730 6.57 11.71 32.10
CA LYS A 730 6.27 12.29 33.43
C LYS A 730 5.80 11.31 34.51
N LEU A 731 5.60 10.03 34.20
CA LEU A 731 5.22 9.01 35.20
C LEU A 731 5.96 7.69 34.95
N PHE A 732 7.29 7.73 35.05
CA PHE A 732 8.08 6.51 35.20
C PHE A 732 8.17 6.14 36.68
N VAL A 733 7.29 5.24 37.14
CA VAL A 733 7.43 4.63 38.46
C VAL A 733 8.33 3.41 38.30
N ALA A 734 9.61 3.58 38.65
CA ALA A 734 10.58 2.49 38.65
C ALA A 734 10.10 1.38 39.57
N ARG A 735 9.75 0.21 39.03
CA ARG A 735 9.52 -0.99 39.84
C ARG A 735 10.87 -1.49 40.34
N THR A 736 11.20 -1.16 41.59
CA THR A 736 12.40 -1.65 42.29
C THR A 736 12.07 -2.90 43.12
N TRP A 737 13.09 -3.53 43.71
CA TRP A 737 12.91 -4.54 44.77
C TRP A 737 13.44 -3.96 46.07
N ASP A 738 12.73 -4.19 47.16
CA ASP A 738 13.09 -3.66 48.47
C ASP A 738 14.22 -4.51 49.13
N ASP A 739 14.30 -5.81 48.84
CA ASP A 739 15.31 -6.74 49.37
C ASP A 739 16.51 -6.96 48.42
N MET A 740 17.26 -5.89 48.12
CA MET A 740 18.49 -5.97 47.31
C MET A 740 19.67 -6.65 48.03
N GLY A 741 19.62 -6.81 49.35
CA GLY A 741 20.72 -7.37 50.16
C GLY A 741 20.95 -8.87 50.00
N VAL A 742 20.10 -9.57 49.24
CA VAL A 742 20.20 -11.01 48.95
C VAL A 742 21.18 -11.30 47.80
N PHE A 743 21.47 -10.31 46.95
CA PHE A 743 22.32 -10.48 45.77
C PHE A 743 23.71 -9.87 45.99
N ASP A 744 24.75 -10.64 45.65
CA ASP A 744 26.14 -10.17 45.71
C ASP A 744 26.47 -9.35 44.45
N ILE A 745 26.31 -8.03 44.55
CA ILE A 745 26.55 -7.06 43.48
C ILE A 745 27.98 -7.17 42.92
N SER A 746 28.95 -7.63 43.72
CA SER A 746 30.34 -7.79 43.29
C SER A 746 30.54 -8.86 42.20
N GLN A 747 29.54 -9.71 41.96
CA GLN A 747 29.56 -10.75 40.94
C GLN A 747 29.06 -10.26 39.56
N TYR A 748 28.54 -9.04 39.49
CA TYR A 748 28.08 -8.42 38.25
C TYR A 748 29.13 -7.47 37.69
N SER A 749 29.41 -7.55 36.38
CA SER A 749 30.31 -6.60 35.72
C SER A 749 29.90 -6.31 34.27
N LEU A 750 30.21 -5.11 33.79
CA LEU A 750 29.99 -4.67 32.41
C LEU A 750 31.28 -4.09 31.82
N LYS A 751 31.71 -4.61 30.68
CA LYS A 751 32.87 -4.09 29.95
C LYS A 751 32.55 -3.84 28.49
N VAL A 752 32.78 -2.60 28.04
CA VAL A 752 32.67 -2.23 26.63
C VAL A 752 33.94 -2.69 25.91
N THR A 753 33.78 -3.51 24.88
CA THR A 753 34.89 -4.02 24.05
C THR A 753 34.80 -3.36 22.67
N PRO A 754 35.86 -2.68 22.20
CA PRO A 754 35.85 -2.03 20.89
C PRO A 754 35.86 -3.08 19.76
N SER A 755 35.15 -2.80 18.66
CA SER A 755 35.13 -3.63 17.45
C SER A 755 36.44 -3.60 16.65
N SER A 756 37.25 -2.54 16.81
CA SER A 756 38.55 -2.38 16.15
C SER A 756 39.60 -1.84 17.10
N LYS A 757 40.86 -2.32 16.98
CA LYS A 757 42.00 -1.79 17.75
C LYS A 757 42.31 -0.32 17.44
N ALA A 758 41.78 0.23 16.34
CA ALA A 758 41.92 1.63 15.95
C ALA A 758 40.98 2.59 16.71
N SER A 759 39.98 2.08 17.42
CA SER A 759 38.92 2.86 18.08
C SER A 759 39.26 3.31 19.52
N GLN A 760 40.44 2.97 20.06
CA GLN A 760 40.87 3.44 21.39
C GLN A 760 41.54 4.82 21.32
N LYS A 761 40.78 5.83 20.89
CA LYS A 761 41.16 7.23 21.15
C LYS A 761 40.60 7.62 22.52
N LEU A 762 41.47 8.09 23.40
CA LEU A 762 41.06 8.68 24.67
C LEU A 762 40.89 10.19 24.46
N ASN A 763 39.81 10.76 24.97
CA ASN A 763 39.68 12.21 25.02
C ASN A 763 40.62 12.82 26.07
N ALA A 764 40.68 14.15 26.17
CA ALA A 764 41.52 14.88 27.13
C ALA A 764 41.32 14.42 28.59
N ASP A 765 40.12 13.94 28.93
CA ASP A 765 39.74 13.44 30.26
C ASP A 765 39.93 11.91 30.42
N ALA A 766 40.70 11.26 29.54
CA ALA A 766 40.94 9.81 29.53
C ALA A 766 39.65 8.95 29.38
N ILE A 767 38.61 9.50 28.75
CA ILE A 767 37.36 8.79 28.41
C ILE A 767 37.50 8.14 27.01
N PRO A 768 37.13 6.86 26.83
CA PRO A 768 37.10 6.22 25.51
C PRO A 768 36.14 6.92 24.54
N VAL A 769 36.59 7.23 23.32
CA VAL A 769 35.81 7.89 22.27
C VAL A 769 35.48 6.91 21.16
N TYR A 770 34.19 6.82 20.82
CA TYR A 770 33.65 5.99 19.73
C TYR A 770 33.00 6.86 18.66
N GLU A 771 33.02 6.39 17.42
CA GLU A 771 32.34 7.11 16.33
C GLU A 771 30.83 6.88 16.36
N LEU A 772 30.08 7.89 15.94
CA LEU A 772 28.61 7.79 15.89
C LEU A 772 28.15 6.66 14.96
N GLY A 773 27.35 5.73 15.51
CA GLY A 773 26.86 4.54 14.82
C GLY A 773 27.81 3.35 14.77
N GLU A 774 28.98 3.42 15.45
CA GLU A 774 29.90 2.29 15.59
C GLU A 774 29.27 1.18 16.46
N PRO A 775 29.31 -0.10 16.04
CA PRO A 775 28.80 -1.21 16.84
C PRO A 775 29.52 -1.34 18.19
N LEU A 776 28.77 -1.45 19.28
CA LEU A 776 29.35 -1.59 20.63
C LEU A 776 29.10 -3.00 21.16
N THR A 777 30.19 -3.75 21.39
CA THR A 777 30.12 -5.09 21.99
C THR A 777 30.30 -4.98 23.50
N ILE A 778 29.34 -5.49 24.25
CA ILE A 778 29.32 -5.47 25.71
C ILE A 778 29.52 -6.88 26.21
N THR A 779 30.58 -7.07 26.99
CA THR A 779 30.82 -8.30 27.73
C THR A 779 30.25 -8.11 29.13
N TRP A 780 29.37 -9.01 29.54
CA TRP A 780 28.72 -8.97 30.85
C TRP A 780 29.07 -10.23 31.64
N THR A 781 29.15 -10.08 32.96
CA THR A 781 29.33 -11.21 33.90
C THR A 781 28.21 -11.13 34.93
N ALA A 782 27.63 -12.28 35.27
CA ALA A 782 26.57 -12.42 36.26
C ALA A 782 26.70 -13.78 36.97
N PRO A 783 26.09 -13.98 38.15
CA PRO A 783 26.07 -15.29 38.80
C PRO A 783 25.27 -16.33 37.99
N LEU A 784 25.54 -17.61 38.22
CA LEU A 784 24.84 -18.73 37.55
C LEU A 784 23.31 -18.70 37.75
N ASN A 785 22.82 -18.11 38.83
CA ASN A 785 21.40 -17.95 39.14
C ASN A 785 20.83 -16.57 38.74
N HIS A 786 21.45 -15.88 37.78
CA HIS A 786 20.93 -14.62 37.27
C HIS A 786 19.53 -14.79 36.65
N GLY A 787 18.78 -13.70 36.52
CA GLY A 787 17.40 -13.78 36.10
C GLY A 787 17.29 -14.04 34.60
N SER A 788 16.36 -14.92 34.19
CA SER A 788 16.07 -15.17 32.76
C SER A 788 15.52 -13.95 32.00
N LYS A 789 15.32 -12.82 32.68
CA LYS A 789 14.85 -11.54 32.12
C LYS A 789 15.78 -10.38 32.49
N ASP A 790 17.04 -10.68 32.73
CA ASP A 790 18.06 -9.67 32.94
C ASP A 790 18.33 -8.95 31.60
N TRP A 791 18.64 -7.66 31.68
CA TRP A 791 18.75 -6.80 30.49
C TRP A 791 19.77 -5.68 30.70
N ILE A 792 20.34 -5.18 29.61
CA ILE A 792 21.34 -4.12 29.60
C ILE A 792 20.78 -2.95 28.79
N GLY A 793 20.87 -1.74 29.33
CA GLY A 793 20.47 -0.51 28.64
C GLY A 793 21.56 0.54 28.60
N ILE A 794 21.52 1.41 27.59
CA ILE A 794 22.42 2.57 27.46
C ILE A 794 21.74 3.87 27.94
N TYR A 795 22.49 4.68 28.68
CA TYR A 795 22.01 5.93 29.28
C TYR A 795 23.04 7.04 29.12
N LYS A 796 22.58 8.29 29.01
CA LYS A 796 23.46 9.46 29.03
C LYS A 796 23.93 9.72 30.46
N VAL A 797 25.22 9.93 30.67
CA VAL A 797 25.81 10.19 31.99
C VAL A 797 25.20 11.47 32.59
N GLY A 798 24.90 11.43 33.89
CA GLY A 798 24.28 12.55 34.62
C GLY A 798 22.76 12.67 34.52
N THR A 799 22.09 11.81 33.74
CA THR A 799 20.62 11.87 33.61
C THR A 799 19.90 11.17 34.77
N ASN A 800 20.46 10.08 35.31
CA ASN A 800 19.89 9.37 36.46
C ASN A 800 20.46 9.90 37.78
N SER A 801 19.60 10.21 38.75
CA SER A 801 20.01 10.76 40.06
C SER A 801 20.67 9.73 40.99
N SER A 802 20.56 8.43 40.71
CA SER A 802 21.11 7.34 41.51
C SER A 802 21.88 6.35 40.62
N GLU A 803 22.97 5.82 41.16
CA GLU A 803 23.74 4.73 40.55
C GLU A 803 23.05 3.37 40.75
N LYS A 804 22.22 3.23 41.79
CA LYS A 804 21.58 1.95 42.16
C LYS A 804 20.24 1.70 41.47
N VAL A 805 19.60 2.76 40.99
CA VAL A 805 18.28 2.69 40.35
C VAL A 805 18.26 3.57 39.11
N THR A 806 17.71 3.04 38.03
CA THR A 806 17.41 3.81 36.82
C THR A 806 16.04 4.45 36.94
N ASN A 807 15.97 5.78 36.90
CA ASN A 807 14.72 6.55 37.00
C ASN A 807 14.24 7.08 35.64
N ILE A 808 15.02 6.89 34.59
CA ILE A 808 14.73 7.37 33.23
C ILE A 808 14.86 6.21 32.25
N ALA A 809 13.86 6.02 31.40
CA ALA A 809 13.86 4.93 30.42
C ALA A 809 14.98 5.08 29.37
N SER A 810 15.56 3.95 28.92
CA SER A 810 16.59 3.88 27.86
C SER A 810 16.08 4.20 26.45
N LYS A 811 14.82 4.66 26.31
CA LYS A 811 14.16 4.99 25.03
C LYS A 811 14.26 3.87 23.97
N GLY A 812 14.16 2.61 24.39
CA GLY A 812 14.19 1.43 23.50
C GLY A 812 15.59 0.88 23.20
N ARG A 813 16.63 1.49 23.77
CA ARG A 813 18.04 1.10 23.60
C ARG A 813 18.47 0.12 24.70
N TYR A 814 17.90 -1.07 24.66
CA TYR A 814 18.22 -2.14 25.58
C TYR A 814 18.15 -3.51 24.89
N LEU A 815 18.86 -4.49 25.46
CA LEU A 815 18.89 -5.89 25.04
C LEU A 815 18.79 -6.80 26.27
N PHE A 816 18.12 -7.94 26.14
CA PHE A 816 18.10 -8.97 27.18
C PHE A 816 19.42 -9.76 27.15
N THR A 817 19.82 -10.30 28.30
CA THR A 817 21.06 -11.07 28.43
C THR A 817 20.88 -12.54 28.04
N GLY A 818 19.69 -13.10 28.19
CA GLY A 818 19.36 -14.49 27.82
C GLY A 818 18.43 -14.62 26.59
N PRO A 819 18.39 -15.79 25.93
CA PRO A 819 17.49 -16.07 24.81
C PRO A 819 16.01 -16.14 25.25
N ASP A 820 15.09 -15.63 24.41
CA ASP A 820 13.65 -15.63 24.72
C ASP A 820 13.03 -17.04 24.50
N GLU A 821 12.85 -17.81 25.57
CA GLU A 821 12.27 -19.17 25.57
C GLU A 821 10.84 -19.27 24.98
N ARG A 822 10.19 -18.15 24.62
CA ARG A 822 8.83 -18.16 24.01
C ARG A 822 8.81 -18.26 22.49
N LEU A 823 9.97 -18.19 21.84
CA LEU A 823 10.12 -18.49 20.42
C LEU A 823 10.68 -19.90 20.33
N GLY A 824 9.88 -20.82 19.77
CA GLY A 824 10.41 -22.12 19.37
C GLY A 824 11.63 -21.92 18.46
N GLU A 825 12.52 -22.91 18.47
CA GLU A 825 13.78 -22.98 17.72
C GLU A 825 13.79 -22.08 16.47
N ALA A 826 14.66 -21.08 16.50
CA ALA A 826 14.92 -20.21 15.37
C ALA A 826 15.33 -21.08 14.17
N GLU A 827 14.52 -21.11 13.11
CA GLU A 827 15.02 -21.54 11.82
C GLU A 827 16.12 -20.58 11.37
N GLU A 828 17.25 -21.12 10.91
CA GLU A 828 18.32 -20.34 10.27
C GLU A 828 17.74 -19.47 9.15
N GLY A 829 17.79 -18.14 9.31
CA GLY A 829 17.43 -17.17 8.26
C GLY A 829 16.24 -16.27 8.53
N VAL A 830 15.71 -16.21 9.76
CA VAL A 830 14.74 -15.17 10.15
C VAL A 830 15.31 -14.32 11.30
N ASP A 831 15.87 -13.17 10.93
CA ASP A 831 16.39 -12.14 11.85
C ASP A 831 15.25 -11.47 12.64
N ASP A 832 14.65 -12.16 13.60
CA ASP A 832 13.71 -11.51 14.52
C ASP A 832 13.74 -12.16 15.92
N HIS A 833 14.85 -11.98 16.63
CA HIS A 833 14.93 -12.27 18.06
C HIS A 833 14.61 -11.02 18.91
N ALA A 834 13.35 -10.97 19.32
CA ALA A 834 12.77 -10.35 20.51
C ALA A 834 13.55 -9.23 21.22
N GLY A 835 13.60 -8.08 20.56
CA GLY A 835 13.96 -6.82 21.19
C GLY A 835 13.64 -5.56 20.38
N ARG A 836 12.93 -5.61 19.24
CA ARG A 836 12.89 -4.51 18.24
C ARG A 836 14.28 -3.90 17.99
N GLY A 837 15.05 -4.56 17.15
CA GLY A 837 16.24 -4.01 16.50
C GLY A 837 17.48 -4.87 16.64
N ASP A 838 18.29 -4.79 15.58
CA ASP A 838 19.67 -5.19 15.30
C ASP A 838 20.58 -5.42 16.53
N GLY A 839 20.35 -6.47 17.32
CA GLY A 839 21.22 -6.83 18.44
C GLY A 839 21.50 -8.33 18.43
N GLU A 840 22.77 -8.70 18.50
CA GLU A 840 23.19 -10.11 18.58
C GLU A 840 23.56 -10.44 20.04
N VAL A 841 22.99 -11.52 20.57
CA VAL A 841 23.38 -12.12 21.85
C VAL A 841 24.24 -13.35 21.54
N PHE A 842 25.47 -13.38 22.05
CA PHE A 842 26.39 -14.52 21.88
C PHE A 842 26.49 -15.33 23.16
N GLU A 843 26.72 -16.63 22.95
CA GLU A 843 26.88 -17.76 23.89
C GLU A 843 27.20 -17.40 25.35
N GLU A 844 26.44 -18.03 26.25
CA GLU A 844 26.73 -18.07 27.69
C GLU A 844 27.83 -19.09 27.96
N GLU A 845 28.96 -18.63 28.49
CA GLU A 845 30.04 -19.48 28.96
C GLU A 845 30.14 -19.45 30.49
N VAL A 846 30.39 -20.60 31.10
CA VAL A 846 30.68 -20.68 32.55
C VAL A 846 32.18 -20.43 32.75
N VAL A 847 32.51 -19.37 33.47
CA VAL A 847 33.89 -18.92 33.69
C VAL A 847 34.20 -18.92 35.18
N TRP A 848 35.38 -19.42 35.53
CA TRP A 848 35.91 -19.39 36.89
C TRP A 848 36.65 -18.08 37.15
N ILE A 849 36.07 -17.22 38.00
CA ILE A 849 36.66 -15.94 38.40
C ILE A 849 36.72 -15.90 39.93
N ASN A 850 37.91 -15.71 40.50
CA ASN A 850 38.12 -15.64 41.95
C ASN A 850 37.53 -16.83 42.74
N GLU A 851 37.80 -18.06 42.29
CA GLU A 851 37.30 -19.32 42.91
C GLU A 851 35.76 -19.46 42.95
N LYS A 852 35.03 -18.68 42.13
CA LYS A 852 33.57 -18.78 41.96
C LYS A 852 33.21 -19.07 40.51
N GLU A 853 32.20 -19.92 40.31
CA GLU A 853 31.60 -20.17 39.00
C GLU A 853 30.62 -19.04 38.64
N LEU A 854 30.93 -18.30 37.58
CA LEU A 854 30.09 -17.21 37.06
C LEU A 854 29.69 -17.47 35.61
N CYS A 855 28.61 -16.84 35.17
CA CYS A 855 28.17 -16.84 33.78
C CYS A 855 28.70 -15.57 33.09
N GLN A 856 29.31 -15.74 31.92
CA GLN A 856 29.78 -14.65 31.07
C GLN A 856 29.10 -14.75 29.71
N GLY A 857 28.57 -13.62 29.23
CA GLY A 857 27.95 -13.53 27.91
C GLY A 857 28.34 -12.24 27.19
N ARG A 858 27.96 -12.13 25.92
CA ARG A 858 28.21 -10.94 25.10
C ARG A 858 26.94 -10.48 24.39
N VAL A 859 26.72 -9.16 24.38
CA VAL A 859 25.64 -8.51 23.61
C VAL A 859 26.21 -7.42 22.72
N VAL A 860 25.73 -7.32 21.49
CA VAL A 860 26.17 -6.30 20.52
C VAL A 860 25.04 -5.30 20.28
N PHE A 861 25.28 -4.02 20.57
CA PHE A 861 24.35 -2.95 20.27
C PHE A 861 24.63 -2.41 18.86
N LEU A 862 23.67 -2.54 17.93
CA LEU A 862 23.72 -1.94 16.60
C LEU A 862 22.49 -1.06 16.32
N GLY A 863 22.58 -0.25 15.26
CA GLY A 863 21.45 0.48 14.69
C GLY A 863 20.63 1.30 15.68
N ASP A 864 19.35 1.00 15.81
CA ASP A 864 18.42 1.72 16.70
C ASP A 864 18.74 1.55 18.19
N LYS A 865 19.58 0.56 18.54
CA LYS A 865 20.04 0.35 19.92
C LYS A 865 21.15 1.32 20.33
N LEU A 866 21.76 2.03 19.38
CA LEU A 866 22.78 3.04 19.63
C LEU A 866 22.18 4.46 19.71
N PRO A 867 22.82 5.39 20.42
CA PRO A 867 22.43 6.79 20.42
C PRO A 867 23.03 7.49 19.19
N TRP A 868 22.16 8.07 18.35
CA TRP A 868 22.54 8.81 17.14
C TRP A 868 22.70 10.32 17.41
N PHE A 869 23.30 10.68 18.53
CA PHE A 869 23.66 12.05 18.90
C PHE A 869 24.91 12.07 19.79
N GLU A 870 25.61 13.20 19.80
CA GLU A 870 26.85 13.34 20.57
C GLU A 870 26.61 13.43 22.08
N GLY A 871 27.53 12.83 22.86
CA GLY A 871 27.52 12.91 24.30
C GLY A 871 28.28 11.78 24.99
N VAL A 872 28.30 11.84 26.32
CA VAL A 872 28.89 10.80 27.18
C VAL A 872 27.80 9.86 27.69
N PHE A 873 28.02 8.56 27.54
CA PHE A 873 27.08 7.49 27.85
C PHE A 873 27.70 6.43 28.75
N GLU A 874 26.83 5.64 29.38
CA GLU A 874 27.17 4.48 30.21
C GLU A 874 26.15 3.36 29.98
N PHE A 875 26.58 2.11 30.11
CA PHE A 875 25.69 0.95 30.16
C PHE A 875 25.34 0.62 31.60
N ARG A 876 24.09 0.19 31.82
CA ARG A 876 23.61 -0.29 33.12
C ARG A 876 22.99 -1.68 32.95
N TYR A 877 23.39 -2.60 33.82
CA TYR A 877 22.86 -3.96 33.90
C TYR A 877 21.68 -3.99 34.86
N HIS A 878 20.56 -4.54 34.43
CA HIS A 878 19.31 -4.60 35.15
C HIS A 878 18.85 -6.04 35.37
N HIS A 879 18.31 -6.30 36.55
CA HIS A 879 17.85 -7.63 36.92
C HIS A 879 16.35 -7.81 36.77
N HIS A 880 15.94 -8.95 36.23
CA HIS A 880 14.60 -9.52 36.24
C HIS A 880 13.48 -8.59 35.73
N ASN A 881 13.74 -7.88 34.63
CA ASN A 881 12.83 -6.89 34.03
C ASN A 881 12.42 -5.76 35.00
N ARG A 882 13.30 -5.41 35.95
CA ARG A 882 13.17 -4.30 36.90
C ARG A 882 14.26 -3.25 36.67
N TYR A 883 14.20 -2.15 37.41
CA TYR A 883 15.11 -1.00 37.24
C TYR A 883 16.22 -0.89 38.29
N ASN A 884 16.42 -1.94 39.08
CA ASN A 884 17.57 -2.06 39.96
C ASN A 884 18.83 -2.29 39.11
N VAL A 885 19.86 -1.50 39.37
CA VAL A 885 21.13 -1.57 38.64
C VAL A 885 22.08 -2.49 39.40
N MET A 886 22.55 -3.53 38.73
CA MET A 886 23.51 -4.51 39.28
C MET A 886 24.95 -4.17 38.92
N ALA A 887 25.19 -3.54 37.77
CA ALA A 887 26.52 -3.08 37.36
C ALA A 887 26.40 -1.89 36.40
N CYS A 888 27.43 -1.05 36.37
CA CYS A 888 27.60 0.04 35.42
C CYS A 888 28.92 -0.15 34.65
N SER A 889 28.94 0.24 33.38
CA SER A 889 30.19 0.33 32.61
C SER A 889 30.95 1.62 32.95
N GLU A 890 32.22 1.68 32.56
CA GLU A 890 32.93 2.97 32.48
C GLU A 890 32.22 3.91 31.48
N PRO A 891 32.24 5.23 31.72
CA PRO A 891 31.73 6.22 30.78
C PRO A 891 32.49 6.18 29.45
N PHE A 892 31.77 6.41 28.36
CA PHE A 892 32.36 6.54 27.02
C PHE A 892 31.68 7.65 26.24
N GLU A 893 32.41 8.27 25.32
CA GLU A 893 31.93 9.38 24.50
C GLU A 893 31.61 8.92 23.08
N MET A 894 30.48 9.37 22.53
CA MET A 894 30.15 9.19 21.12
C MET A 894 30.23 10.53 20.40
N THR A 895 31.05 10.60 19.35
CA THR A 895 31.30 11.83 18.58
C THR A 895 31.38 11.55 17.08
N LEU A 896 31.33 12.60 16.27
CA LEU A 896 31.61 12.53 14.84
C LEU A 896 32.67 13.58 14.47
N GLN A 897 33.49 13.29 13.46
CA GLN A 897 34.53 14.25 13.04
C GLN A 897 33.88 15.51 12.43
N ASN A 898 34.18 16.67 13.00
CA ASN A 898 33.70 17.96 12.52
C ASN A 898 34.68 18.55 11.47
N TYR A 899 34.16 18.87 10.28
CA TYR A 899 34.87 19.44 9.13
C TYR A 899 34.48 20.91 8.83
N GLU A 900 33.71 21.56 9.69
CA GLU A 900 33.19 22.93 9.52
C GLU A 900 34.31 23.95 9.24
N ASN A 901 35.46 23.80 9.93
CA ASN A 901 36.62 24.69 9.83
C ASN A 901 37.66 24.31 8.76
N VAL A 902 37.44 23.23 7.99
CA VAL A 902 38.38 22.81 6.93
C VAL A 902 38.17 23.66 5.68
N LYS A 903 39.25 24.28 5.19
CA LYS A 903 39.23 25.16 4.00
C LYS A 903 39.09 24.33 2.72
N ILE A 904 37.86 24.37 2.16
CA ILE A 904 37.47 24.00 0.80
C ILE A 904 37.69 22.51 0.46
N ASP A 905 36.72 21.70 0.85
CA ASP A 905 36.63 20.33 0.38
C ASP A 905 36.15 20.29 -1.09
N THR A 906 36.81 19.50 -1.93
CA THR A 906 36.26 19.10 -3.23
C THR A 906 35.04 18.19 -3.04
N VAL A 907 34.18 18.06 -4.05
CA VAL A 907 33.03 17.12 -4.02
C VAL A 907 33.49 15.70 -3.68
N SER A 908 34.64 15.26 -4.23
CA SER A 908 35.19 13.93 -3.98
C SER A 908 35.61 13.74 -2.52
N SER A 909 36.29 14.71 -1.90
CA SER A 909 36.69 14.62 -0.49
C SER A 909 35.49 14.58 0.47
N ILE A 910 34.42 15.32 0.16
CA ILE A 910 33.17 15.27 0.93
C ILE A 910 32.54 13.87 0.79
N GLY A 911 32.47 13.33 -0.42
CA GLY A 911 31.94 12.00 -0.67
C GLY A 911 32.70 10.89 0.06
N VAL A 912 34.04 10.94 0.06
CA VAL A 912 34.91 9.98 0.77
C VAL A 912 34.70 10.06 2.30
N ALA A 913 34.56 11.26 2.85
CA ALA A 913 34.34 11.45 4.28
C ALA A 913 32.94 11.01 4.74
N LEU A 914 31.91 11.19 3.89
CA LEU A 914 30.54 10.80 4.20
C LEU A 914 30.32 9.29 4.16
N LEU A 915 30.98 8.59 3.23
CA LEU A 915 30.70 7.18 2.94
C LEU A 915 30.77 6.27 4.19
N PRO A 916 31.80 6.33 5.05
CA PRO A 916 31.86 5.51 6.27
C PRO A 916 30.70 5.78 7.24
N PHE A 917 30.28 7.04 7.39
CA PHE A 917 29.17 7.40 8.25
C PHE A 917 27.83 6.92 7.68
N VAL A 918 27.63 7.06 6.37
CA VAL A 918 26.45 6.53 5.69
C VAL A 918 26.38 5.01 5.84
N GLN A 919 27.49 4.28 5.68
CA GLN A 919 27.55 2.83 5.89
C GLN A 919 27.11 2.42 7.30
N ARG A 920 27.54 3.17 8.33
CA ARG A 920 27.07 2.97 9.71
C ARG A 920 25.57 3.24 9.87
N CYS A 921 25.02 4.24 9.16
CA CYS A 921 23.57 4.50 9.18
C CYS A 921 22.75 3.30 8.66
N PHE A 922 23.33 2.49 7.77
CA PHE A 922 22.82 1.21 7.28
C PHE A 922 23.27 0.00 8.12
N ASN A 923 23.70 0.21 9.37
CA ASN A 923 24.17 -0.84 10.29
C ASN A 923 25.37 -1.66 9.78
N ASN A 924 26.09 -1.17 8.75
CA ASN A 924 27.10 -1.92 8.02
C ASN A 924 26.58 -3.22 7.38
N ASP A 925 25.29 -3.29 7.08
CA ASP A 925 24.70 -4.41 6.35
C ASP A 925 25.29 -4.49 4.93
N LYS A 926 26.01 -5.56 4.66
CA LYS A 926 26.71 -5.80 3.39
C LYS A 926 25.77 -5.97 2.19
N GLU A 927 24.47 -6.15 2.42
CA GLU A 927 23.47 -6.26 1.35
C GLU A 927 22.86 -4.91 0.96
N VAL A 928 22.74 -3.99 1.92
CA VAL A 928 22.00 -2.72 1.75
C VAL A 928 22.92 -1.49 1.71
N MET A 929 24.06 -1.52 2.38
CA MET A 929 24.95 -0.36 2.49
C MET A 929 25.63 -0.01 1.15
N PRO A 930 25.81 1.29 0.83
CA PRO A 930 26.60 1.70 -0.33
C PRO A 930 28.08 1.38 -0.11
N CYS A 931 28.70 0.71 -1.08
CA CYS A 931 30.13 0.38 -1.07
C CYS A 931 30.98 1.46 -1.75
N THR A 932 30.40 2.23 -2.69
CA THR A 932 31.08 3.33 -3.39
C THR A 932 30.32 4.65 -3.26
N ILE A 933 30.97 5.76 -3.64
CA ILE A 933 30.40 7.11 -3.53
C ILE A 933 29.29 7.34 -4.56
N GLU A 934 29.39 6.71 -5.74
CA GLU A 934 28.37 6.81 -6.79
C GLU A 934 27.20 5.84 -6.60
N GLU A 935 27.32 4.85 -5.71
CA GLU A 935 26.28 3.85 -5.51
C GLU A 935 25.01 4.49 -4.94
N THR A 936 23.88 4.15 -5.54
CA THR A 936 22.58 4.65 -5.12
C THR A 936 22.14 3.95 -3.84
N PHE A 937 21.67 4.71 -2.86
CA PHE A 937 21.11 4.21 -1.63
C PHE A 937 19.90 3.30 -1.91
N ILE A 938 19.88 2.13 -1.29
CA ILE A 938 18.83 1.12 -1.43
C ILE A 938 18.06 1.04 -0.11
N MET A 939 16.72 0.91 -0.17
CA MET A 939 15.86 0.74 1.01
C MET A 939 15.99 1.82 2.10
N ILE A 940 16.14 3.10 1.72
CA ILE A 940 16.10 4.20 2.69
C ILE A 940 14.72 4.28 3.34
N ASN A 941 14.71 4.27 4.67
CA ASN A 941 13.57 4.66 5.49
C ASN A 941 13.79 6.07 6.06
N GLU A 942 12.73 6.66 6.62
CA GLU A 942 12.78 7.99 7.24
C GLU A 942 13.81 8.08 8.38
N LEU A 943 14.03 6.97 9.11
CA LEU A 943 14.98 6.91 10.23
C LEU A 943 16.43 7.03 9.75
N ILE A 944 16.83 6.25 8.74
CA ILE A 944 18.15 6.28 8.11
C ILE A 944 18.39 7.67 7.49
N ALA A 945 17.41 8.23 6.78
CA ALA A 945 17.51 9.57 6.21
C ALA A 945 17.76 10.64 7.28
N LYS A 946 17.05 10.58 8.41
CA LYS A 946 17.27 11.50 9.56
C LYS A 946 18.64 11.32 10.19
N ARG A 947 19.15 10.09 10.32
CA ARG A 947 20.51 9.82 10.82
C ARG A 947 21.56 10.46 9.91
N ILE A 948 21.42 10.27 8.59
CA ILE A 948 22.34 10.83 7.58
C ILE A 948 22.35 12.36 7.67
N VAL A 949 21.17 12.99 7.67
CA VAL A 949 21.06 14.45 7.83
C VAL A 949 21.71 14.93 9.12
N LYS A 950 21.46 14.25 10.24
CA LYS A 950 22.04 14.66 11.52
C LYS A 950 23.56 14.58 11.49
N GLY A 951 24.13 13.58 10.82
CA GLY A 951 25.56 13.53 10.58
C GLY A 951 26.07 14.65 9.67
N VAL A 952 25.34 15.02 8.61
CA VAL A 952 25.71 16.17 7.76
C VAL A 952 25.73 17.48 8.55
N GLU A 953 24.77 17.67 9.45
CA GLU A 953 24.72 18.82 10.36
C GLU A 953 25.95 18.85 11.29
N LEU A 954 26.30 17.71 11.90
CA LEU A 954 27.46 17.59 12.80
C LEU A 954 28.82 17.69 12.06
N MET A 955 28.91 17.14 10.85
CA MET A 955 30.15 17.11 10.07
C MET A 955 30.43 18.45 9.37
N TYR A 956 29.40 19.12 8.85
CA TYR A 956 29.58 20.27 7.96
C TYR A 956 28.84 21.54 8.40
N GLY A 957 28.06 21.50 9.49
CA GLY A 957 27.28 22.65 9.98
C GLY A 957 26.08 22.99 9.10
N ILE A 958 25.60 22.06 8.26
CA ILE A 958 24.50 22.30 7.32
C ILE A 958 23.27 21.51 7.75
N ASP A 959 22.19 22.23 8.06
CA ASP A 959 20.90 21.64 8.38
C ASP A 959 20.09 21.42 7.09
N PHE A 960 19.91 20.14 6.71
CA PHE A 960 19.07 19.74 5.59
C PHE A 960 17.78 19.08 6.08
N ALA A 961 16.72 19.17 5.29
CA ALA A 961 15.54 18.34 5.52
C ALA A 961 15.84 16.87 5.15
N TRP A 962 15.29 15.90 5.89
CA TRP A 962 15.55 14.47 5.65
C TRP A 962 15.12 13.99 4.25
N GLU A 963 14.12 14.63 3.66
CA GLU A 963 13.64 14.37 2.31
C GLU A 963 14.71 14.63 1.24
N VAL A 964 15.71 15.48 1.54
CA VAL A 964 16.85 15.75 0.64
C VAL A 964 17.64 14.47 0.36
N ILE A 965 17.79 13.61 1.37
CA ILE A 965 18.50 12.33 1.23
C ILE A 965 17.74 11.38 0.30
N ALA A 966 16.41 11.42 0.35
CA ALA A 966 15.55 10.64 -0.53
C ALA A 966 15.60 11.14 -2.00
N VAL A 967 15.98 12.40 -2.22
CA VAL A 967 16.16 12.97 -3.56
C VAL A 967 17.56 12.70 -4.11
N ASP A 968 18.60 12.98 -3.33
CA ASP A 968 19.99 12.87 -3.80
C ASP A 968 20.41 11.41 -3.99
N MET A 969 19.87 10.49 -3.17
CA MET A 969 20.02 9.04 -3.26
C MET A 969 21.46 8.49 -3.43
N SER A 970 22.52 9.29 -3.30
CA SER A 970 23.92 8.84 -3.37
C SER A 970 24.82 9.76 -2.58
N CYS A 971 25.97 9.24 -2.13
CA CYS A 971 26.98 10.06 -1.44
C CYS A 971 27.54 11.14 -2.38
N ASN A 972 27.65 10.88 -3.69
CA ASN A 972 28.15 11.85 -4.67
C ASN A 972 27.21 13.05 -4.82
N ASN A 973 25.90 12.82 -5.01
CA ASN A 973 24.93 13.90 -5.18
C ASN A 973 24.79 14.71 -3.89
N LEU A 974 24.78 14.02 -2.74
CA LEU A 974 24.78 14.67 -1.43
C LEU A 974 26.04 15.52 -1.23
N ALA A 975 27.20 15.03 -1.64
CA ALA A 975 28.46 15.78 -1.59
C ALA A 975 28.43 17.02 -2.49
N GLN A 976 27.85 16.93 -3.70
CA GLN A 976 27.65 18.09 -4.58
C GLN A 976 26.74 19.14 -3.94
N ARG A 977 25.67 18.70 -3.27
CA ARG A 977 24.75 19.59 -2.56
C ARG A 977 25.43 20.26 -1.36
N ILE A 978 26.16 19.51 -0.54
CA ILE A 978 26.95 20.05 0.58
C ILE A 978 27.96 21.06 0.07
N PHE A 979 28.71 20.73 -0.98
CA PHE A 979 29.69 21.64 -1.59
C PHE A 979 29.03 22.95 -2.05
N THR A 980 27.90 22.85 -2.75
CA THR A 980 27.16 24.01 -3.25
C THR A 980 26.60 24.85 -2.10
N ALA A 981 26.08 24.20 -1.05
CA ALA A 981 25.57 24.87 0.15
C ALA A 981 26.70 25.58 0.91
N ARG A 982 27.85 24.94 1.14
CA ARG A 982 29.02 25.59 1.75
C ARG A 982 29.49 26.77 0.93
N LYS A 983 29.55 26.66 -0.40
CA LYS A 983 29.93 27.78 -1.27
C LYS A 983 28.94 28.94 -1.19
N ALA A 984 27.64 28.67 -1.11
CA ALA A 984 26.60 29.69 -0.98
C ALA A 984 26.61 30.37 0.41
N LEU A 985 26.96 29.62 1.47
CA LEU A 985 27.01 30.09 2.85
C LEU A 985 28.37 30.67 3.26
N ALA A 986 29.44 30.36 2.52
CA ALA A 986 30.81 30.81 2.78
C ALA A 986 30.98 32.34 3.00
N PRO A 987 30.23 33.23 2.31
CA PRO A 987 30.30 34.67 2.57
C PRO A 987 29.79 35.08 3.96
N PHE A 988 29.05 34.20 4.64
CA PHE A 988 28.39 34.47 5.91
C PHE A 988 28.96 33.64 7.08
N SER A 989 29.83 32.66 6.80
CA SER A 989 30.56 31.91 7.81
C SER A 989 31.79 32.70 8.29
N SER A 990 31.59 33.74 9.10
CA SER A 990 32.67 34.52 9.69
C SER A 990 33.12 33.93 11.02
N THR A 991 34.32 33.34 11.07
CA THR A 991 35.12 33.33 12.30
C THR A 991 35.75 34.72 12.44
N PRO A 992 35.66 35.42 13.60
CA PRO A 992 36.31 36.72 13.76
C PRO A 992 37.83 36.56 13.62
N SER A 993 38.39 37.19 12.59
CA SER A 993 39.83 37.33 12.41
C SER A 993 40.44 38.07 13.60
N ILE A 994 41.34 37.41 14.33
CA ILE A 994 42.23 38.05 15.32
C ILE A 994 43.00 39.18 14.60
N PRO A 995 43.10 40.40 15.16
CA PRO A 995 43.80 41.49 14.49
C PRO A 995 45.30 41.18 14.42
N SER A 996 45.83 41.03 13.21
CA SER A 996 47.27 40.95 12.97
C SER A 996 47.94 42.29 13.30
N GLU A 997 49.16 42.19 13.79
CA GLU A 997 50.02 43.24 14.34
C GLU A 997 50.09 44.57 13.56
N LYS A 998 50.34 45.61 14.35
CA LYS A 998 50.54 47.02 13.97
C LYS A 998 51.51 47.19 12.78
N PRO A 999 51.25 48.15 11.86
CA PRO A 999 52.24 48.58 10.89
C PRO A 999 53.33 49.44 11.56
N GLN A 1000 54.60 49.08 11.37
CA GLN A 1000 55.73 49.97 11.61
C GLN A 1000 55.68 51.11 10.59
N PHE A 1001 55.40 52.33 11.05
CA PHE A 1001 55.75 53.55 10.34
C PHE A 1001 57.20 53.90 10.65
N ALA A 1002 58.05 53.91 9.62
CA ALA A 1002 59.29 54.65 9.64
C ALA A 1002 58.95 56.14 9.47
N ALA A 1003 59.43 56.97 10.40
CA ALA A 1003 59.42 58.42 10.29
C ALA A 1003 60.71 58.88 9.59
N ASP A 1004 60.55 59.64 8.50
CA ASP A 1004 61.46 60.72 8.17
C ASP A 1004 60.79 62.03 8.62
N SER A 1005 61.58 62.86 9.32
CA SER A 1005 61.34 64.22 9.85
C SER A 1005 60.40 64.41 11.03
#